data_AF-A0A937N4K6-F1
#
_entry.id   AF-A0A937N4K6-F1
#
_cell.length_a   1.000
_cell.length_b   1.000
_cell.length_c   1.000
_cell.angle_alpha   90.00
_cell.angle_beta   90.00
_cell.angle_gamma   90.00
#
_symmetry.space_group_name_H-M   'P 1'
#
loop_
_entity.id
_entity.type
_entity.pdbx_description
1 polymer ?
#
loop_
_entity_poly.entity_id
_entity_poly.type
_entity_poly.pdbx_seq_one_letter_code
_entity_poly.pdbx_strand_id
1 'polypeptide(L)'
;MRCVIHVVLGLVLSALASLDVPVAAEQQVTGLRAVNREGQTFLTWKEDGESKGEWYRVYASRQAISTRNFDEAKLVAKIPEGSNRFGFLRNIDPKRSSRLCEILQEKRCDAIQIEDYEDGRKQLSDGTGLFVHTVKEDAQTFYAVTVERDGDETRTIRVGENSLAEPAHETTGVPGAILQRKLGDRHYLYAFFCDYETWNPDGVDDNWDGYAHVFQIRAPDPETSGSEEPYPISFRLHAYSAWQDWNIRYCFPKTHVDVRLLDYHLTWWYGFSDALPKKEDNSRIPPPDRIVNFTEQRLLQVARWLGSSPKNFPYRVDPSRISVMGGSMGGSGANFVGVRNGDVFAGSSASKGVTDWSLPPEDNTWASNVTAIFGPQDRNDLTNEGVPVYDLLDLPKWANTHRDRESAYLDTANGIIDLVIPFASVPDLWKGLEAGKHPYASGWDMVGHASRLGSGGPMDYKLLRIDEMTPAIANASCNTPLRSGFRIYSKYAAVTERTLSIQPGQLKDSEGVNVDGSFPPDLAGKTLVLAPSPLVTTTFTIAGNTATELTVCEGDLLEHLPPLTNWDRHVLGQQIKKDEGKEREPTDAELQAYAAEKKKRFLICDGEPRGTWNGHLAWSSSLQNFDPQATEDDIVDEPKRLAFCIRLQKNRLAGDCPEDTATADITPRRCQQFRPRPGEVVRWENWDCANSTEPKKIAEGIAAADDNGLVTIPQFVIGKTGWGNRLVLTPE
;
A
#
# COMPACT_ATOMS: atom_id res chain seq x y z
N MET A 1 21.46 12.46 -113.10
CA MET A 1 22.93 12.44 -113.22
C MET A 1 23.48 11.84 -111.92
N ARG A 2 24.30 10.79 -112.05
CA ARG A 2 25.07 10.05 -111.03
C ARG A 2 24.40 8.90 -110.26
N CYS A 3 24.81 7.71 -110.71
CA CYS A 3 24.82 6.41 -110.07
C CYS A 3 25.60 6.35 -108.74
N VAL A 4 25.10 5.49 -107.85
CA VAL A 4 25.77 4.40 -107.11
C VAL A 4 27.30 4.46 -106.97
N ILE A 5 27.83 4.42 -105.73
CA ILE A 5 28.97 3.58 -105.28
C ILE A 5 28.88 3.33 -103.75
N HIS A 6 28.76 2.03 -103.42
CA HIS A 6 29.32 1.21 -102.32
C HIS A 6 29.15 1.53 -100.81
N VAL A 7 28.57 0.50 -100.19
CA VAL A 7 28.55 0.07 -98.79
C VAL A 7 29.95 -0.25 -98.26
N VAL A 8 30.25 0.16 -97.02
CA VAL A 8 31.20 -0.55 -96.14
C VAL A 8 30.56 -0.69 -94.75
N LEU A 9 30.47 -1.95 -94.32
CA LEU A 9 30.03 -2.45 -93.02
C LEU A 9 31.06 -2.06 -91.93
N GLY A 10 30.58 -1.55 -90.80
CA GLY A 10 31.32 -1.47 -89.54
C GLY A 10 30.47 -2.06 -88.42
N LEU A 11 30.83 -3.27 -87.99
CA LEU A 11 30.26 -3.97 -86.83
C LEU A 11 30.80 -3.36 -85.53
N VAL A 12 29.90 -2.92 -84.64
CA VAL A 12 30.22 -2.72 -83.22
C VAL A 12 29.19 -3.53 -82.42
N LEU A 13 29.66 -4.59 -81.76
CA LEU A 13 28.92 -5.33 -80.74
C LEU A 13 28.62 -4.39 -79.57
N SER A 14 27.35 -4.27 -79.18
CA SER A 14 26.95 -3.70 -77.88
C SER A 14 26.55 -4.86 -76.98
N ALA A 15 27.33 -5.08 -75.92
CA ALA A 15 26.98 -5.99 -74.83
C ALA A 15 25.80 -5.38 -74.04
N LEU A 16 24.70 -6.12 -73.94
CA LEU A 16 23.62 -5.84 -73.00
C LEU A 16 24.09 -6.29 -71.61
N ALA A 17 24.52 -5.34 -70.79
CA ALA A 17 24.63 -5.55 -69.35
C ALA A 17 23.21 -5.55 -68.77
N SER A 18 22.78 -6.70 -68.23
CA SER A 18 21.65 -6.78 -67.33
C SER A 18 21.95 -5.92 -66.10
N LEU A 19 21.21 -4.82 -65.96
CA LEU A 19 21.14 -4.07 -64.71
C LEU A 19 20.39 -4.96 -63.71
N ASP A 20 21.13 -5.71 -62.89
CA ASP A 20 20.61 -6.20 -61.61
C ASP A 20 20.29 -4.96 -60.77
N VAL A 21 19.02 -4.57 -60.78
CA VAL A 21 18.49 -3.66 -59.77
C VAL A 21 18.55 -4.45 -58.46
N PRO A 22 19.31 -3.99 -57.44
CA PRO A 22 19.23 -4.62 -56.13
C PRO A 22 17.79 -4.42 -55.65
N VAL A 23 17.04 -5.51 -55.55
CA VAL A 23 15.80 -5.55 -54.77
C VAL A 23 16.21 -5.12 -53.37
N ALA A 24 15.71 -3.97 -52.92
CA ALA A 24 15.91 -3.53 -51.55
C ALA A 24 15.50 -4.67 -50.62
N ALA A 25 16.41 -5.12 -49.76
CA ALA A 25 16.10 -6.14 -48.77
C ALA A 25 14.91 -5.62 -47.96
N GLU A 26 13.79 -6.35 -47.98
CA GLU A 26 12.60 -6.02 -47.22
C GLU A 26 12.99 -5.88 -45.74
N GLN A 27 12.84 -4.67 -45.19
CA GLN A 27 13.28 -4.32 -43.83
C GLN A 27 12.49 -5.14 -42.81
N GLN A 28 13.19 -5.94 -42.02
CA GLN A 28 12.59 -6.97 -41.20
C GLN A 28 13.30 -7.10 -39.84
N VAL A 29 12.53 -7.48 -38.82
CA VAL A 29 13.05 -7.87 -37.50
C VAL A 29 14.06 -9.00 -37.67
N THR A 30 15.13 -9.02 -36.88
CA THR A 30 16.11 -10.11 -36.90
C THR A 30 16.59 -10.46 -35.49
N GLY A 31 17.23 -11.61 -35.35
CA GLY A 31 17.87 -12.01 -34.10
C GLY A 31 16.89 -12.31 -32.97
N LEU A 32 15.67 -12.78 -33.31
CA LEU A 32 14.69 -13.20 -32.32
C LEU A 32 15.25 -14.36 -31.47
N ARG A 33 15.14 -14.22 -30.14
CA ARG A 33 15.53 -15.22 -29.15
C ARG A 33 14.45 -15.34 -28.09
N ALA A 34 14.32 -16.53 -27.52
CA ALA A 34 13.42 -16.82 -26.41
C ALA A 34 14.18 -17.55 -25.29
N VAL A 35 13.94 -17.13 -24.04
CA VAL A 35 14.46 -17.82 -22.85
C VAL A 35 13.33 -17.93 -21.83
N ASN A 36 13.01 -19.15 -21.40
CA ASN A 36 12.04 -19.39 -20.33
C ASN A 36 12.75 -19.53 -18.97
N ARG A 37 12.24 -18.84 -17.95
CA ARG A 37 12.59 -19.06 -16.54
C ARG A 37 11.52 -18.46 -15.62
N GLU A 38 11.37 -19.05 -14.43
CA GLU A 38 10.53 -18.49 -13.34
C GLU A 38 9.11 -18.10 -13.81
N GLY A 39 8.43 -19.01 -14.51
CA GLY A 39 7.06 -18.77 -14.98
C GLY A 39 6.94 -17.78 -16.15
N GLN A 40 8.06 -17.36 -16.76
CA GLN A 40 8.06 -16.31 -17.78
C GLN A 40 8.96 -16.64 -18.97
N THR A 41 8.54 -16.24 -20.17
CA THR A 41 9.31 -16.33 -21.40
C THR A 41 9.75 -14.95 -21.85
N PHE A 42 11.06 -14.74 -21.88
CA PHE A 42 11.71 -13.50 -22.31
C PHE A 42 12.02 -13.60 -23.79
N LEU A 43 11.39 -12.74 -24.60
CA LEU A 43 11.66 -12.57 -26.02
C LEU A 43 12.49 -11.31 -26.24
N THR A 44 13.58 -11.44 -27.00
CA THR A 44 14.39 -10.29 -27.44
C THR A 44 14.62 -10.36 -28.94
N TRP A 45 14.66 -9.20 -29.60
CA TRP A 45 14.98 -9.10 -31.02
C TRP A 45 15.76 -7.80 -31.30
N LYS A 46 16.36 -7.72 -32.50
CA LYS A 46 16.93 -6.48 -33.00
C LYS A 46 15.82 -5.64 -33.63
N GLU A 47 15.61 -4.45 -33.10
CA GLU A 47 14.69 -3.45 -33.63
C GLU A 47 15.15 -2.96 -35.01
N ASP A 48 14.20 -2.51 -35.81
CA ASP A 48 14.52 -1.74 -37.00
C ASP A 48 15.11 -0.40 -36.55
N GLY A 49 16.28 -0.05 -37.09
CA GLY A 49 17.03 1.13 -36.68
C GLY A 49 16.93 2.28 -37.68
N GLU A 50 16.16 2.11 -38.75
CA GLU A 50 16.06 3.05 -39.86
C GLU A 50 14.85 3.99 -39.74
N SER A 51 13.81 3.62 -38.99
CA SER A 51 12.67 4.49 -38.66
C SER A 51 12.56 4.71 -37.15
N LYS A 52 11.64 5.57 -36.71
CA LYS A 52 11.35 5.82 -35.30
C LYS A 52 9.86 5.70 -35.06
N GLY A 53 9.47 5.27 -33.88
CA GLY A 53 8.09 5.08 -33.48
C GLY A 53 7.47 3.80 -34.04
N GLU A 54 8.26 2.80 -34.43
CA GLU A 54 7.72 1.52 -34.87
C GLU A 54 7.03 0.77 -33.73
N TRP A 55 6.09 -0.10 -34.12
CA TRP A 55 5.51 -1.10 -33.25
C TRP A 55 5.94 -2.48 -33.70
N TYR A 56 6.09 -3.40 -32.75
CA TYR A 56 6.44 -4.79 -32.99
C TYR A 56 5.28 -5.68 -32.60
N ARG A 57 4.82 -6.52 -33.51
CA ARG A 57 3.71 -7.44 -33.27
C ARG A 57 4.28 -8.83 -33.00
N VAL A 58 3.98 -9.37 -31.84
CA VAL A 58 4.46 -10.66 -31.37
C VAL A 58 3.37 -11.70 -31.57
N TYR A 59 3.70 -12.79 -32.26
CA TYR A 59 2.80 -13.91 -32.54
C TYR A 59 3.28 -15.16 -31.84
N ALA A 60 2.35 -15.99 -31.37
CA ALA A 60 2.61 -17.26 -30.72
C ALA A 60 1.82 -18.40 -31.40
N SER A 61 2.41 -19.59 -31.45
CA SER A 61 1.75 -20.81 -31.97
C SER A 61 2.32 -22.07 -31.32
N ARG A 62 1.51 -23.14 -31.31
CA ARG A 62 1.97 -24.50 -30.93
C ARG A 62 2.73 -25.20 -32.06
N GLN A 63 2.76 -24.62 -33.25
CA GLN A 63 3.50 -25.11 -34.41
C GLN A 63 4.49 -24.06 -34.89
N ALA A 64 5.55 -24.48 -35.59
CA ALA A 64 6.54 -23.56 -36.17
C ALA A 64 5.86 -22.53 -37.09
N ILE A 65 6.14 -21.25 -36.87
CA ILE A 65 5.53 -20.15 -37.63
C ILE A 65 6.36 -19.87 -38.88
N SER A 66 5.74 -19.99 -40.04
CA SER A 66 6.33 -19.78 -41.38
C SER A 66 5.40 -18.93 -42.23
N THR A 67 5.86 -18.47 -43.39
CA THR A 67 5.02 -17.72 -44.35
C THR A 67 3.74 -18.49 -44.74
N ARG A 68 3.73 -19.83 -44.67
CA ARG A 68 2.60 -20.66 -45.10
C ARG A 68 1.46 -20.75 -44.07
N ASN A 69 1.79 -20.61 -42.79
CA ASN A 69 0.85 -20.79 -41.68
C ASN A 69 0.84 -19.59 -40.72
N PHE A 70 1.38 -18.44 -41.15
CA PHE A 70 1.44 -17.23 -40.33
C PHE A 70 0.05 -16.75 -39.91
N ASP A 71 -0.94 -16.86 -40.78
CA ASP A 71 -2.31 -16.44 -40.50
C ASP A 71 -3.01 -17.31 -39.43
N GLU A 72 -2.44 -18.46 -39.06
CA GLU A 72 -2.91 -19.32 -37.97
C GLU A 72 -2.29 -18.95 -36.61
N ALA A 73 -1.24 -18.12 -36.59
CA ALA A 73 -0.56 -17.73 -35.37
C ALA A 73 -1.38 -16.67 -34.60
N LYS A 74 -1.45 -16.81 -33.27
CA LYS A 74 -2.16 -15.86 -32.41
C LYS A 74 -1.29 -14.63 -32.19
N LEU A 75 -1.80 -13.44 -32.49
CA LEU A 75 -1.21 -12.19 -31.99
C LEU A 75 -1.33 -12.15 -30.47
N VAL A 76 -0.21 -12.05 -29.77
CA VAL A 76 -0.17 -12.04 -28.29
C VAL A 76 0.26 -10.70 -27.71
N ALA A 77 0.94 -9.85 -28.48
CA ALA A 77 1.32 -8.51 -28.03
C ALA A 77 1.62 -7.56 -29.19
N LYS A 78 1.40 -6.27 -28.95
CA LYS A 78 1.89 -5.15 -29.76
C LYS A 78 2.76 -4.26 -28.85
N ILE A 79 4.05 -4.20 -29.15
CA ILE A 79 5.10 -3.67 -28.29
C ILE A 79 5.78 -2.46 -28.96
N PRO A 80 6.00 -1.33 -28.27
CA PRO A 80 6.62 -0.15 -28.87
C PRO A 80 8.13 -0.34 -29.06
N GLU A 81 8.71 0.45 -29.97
CA GLU A 81 10.15 0.71 -30.04
C GLU A 81 10.74 1.10 -28.66
N GLY A 82 11.95 0.63 -28.38
CA GLY A 82 12.67 0.88 -27.15
C GLY A 82 12.06 0.17 -25.94
N SER A 83 11.39 -0.97 -26.14
CA SER A 83 10.72 -1.76 -25.09
C SER A 83 11.68 -2.39 -24.07
N ASN A 84 12.98 -2.36 -24.31
CA ASN A 84 14.00 -2.65 -23.31
C ASN A 84 14.20 -1.54 -22.25
N ARG A 85 13.44 -0.44 -22.33
CA ARG A 85 13.44 0.67 -21.37
C ARG A 85 12.17 0.63 -20.52
N PHE A 86 12.24 1.09 -19.29
CA PHE A 86 11.07 1.14 -18.40
C PHE A 86 10.04 2.20 -18.86
N GLY A 87 8.77 1.80 -19.01
CA GLY A 87 7.68 2.68 -19.45
C GLY A 87 7.45 3.86 -18.51
N PHE A 88 7.38 3.59 -17.19
CA PHE A 88 7.18 4.61 -16.15
C PHE A 88 8.24 5.72 -16.14
N LEU A 89 9.42 5.50 -16.75
CA LEU A 89 10.46 6.54 -16.87
C LEU A 89 10.17 7.57 -17.95
N ARG A 90 9.39 7.21 -18.97
CA ARG A 90 9.11 8.07 -20.13
C ARG A 90 8.22 9.27 -19.76
N ASN A 91 7.44 9.15 -18.67
CA ASN A 91 6.42 10.12 -18.25
C ASN A 91 6.81 10.94 -17.00
N ILE A 92 8.03 10.79 -16.48
CA ILE A 92 8.49 11.58 -15.34
C ILE A 92 8.96 12.96 -15.83
N ASP A 93 8.27 14.03 -15.38
CA ASP A 93 8.71 15.41 -15.64
C ASP A 93 10.07 15.68 -14.96
N PRO A 94 11.16 15.86 -15.75
CA PRO A 94 12.50 16.06 -15.20
C PRO A 94 12.61 17.33 -14.35
N LYS A 95 11.72 18.32 -14.57
CA LYS A 95 11.70 19.60 -13.84
C LYS A 95 11.01 19.49 -12.47
N ARG A 96 10.17 18.47 -12.26
CA ARG A 96 9.46 18.20 -10.99
C ARG A 96 10.04 17.03 -10.20
N SER A 97 10.85 16.20 -10.84
CA SER A 97 11.38 14.95 -10.28
C SER A 97 12.90 14.84 -10.42
N SER A 98 13.61 15.96 -10.24
CA SER A 98 15.06 16.06 -10.49
C SER A 98 15.86 14.99 -9.76
N ARG A 99 15.45 14.56 -8.55
CA ARG A 99 16.17 13.57 -7.74
C ARG A 99 15.94 12.12 -8.16
N LEU A 100 14.76 11.77 -8.66
CA LEU A 100 14.48 10.44 -9.24
C LEU A 100 15.19 10.32 -10.60
N CYS A 101 15.12 11.38 -11.40
CA CYS A 101 15.91 11.53 -12.61
C CYS A 101 17.40 11.41 -12.29
N GLU A 102 17.93 12.12 -11.29
CA GLU A 102 19.34 12.00 -10.87
C GLU A 102 19.69 10.58 -10.40
N ILE A 103 18.86 9.89 -9.61
CA ILE A 103 19.20 8.52 -9.14
C ILE A 103 19.16 7.50 -10.27
N LEU A 104 18.24 7.64 -11.24
CA LEU A 104 18.14 6.75 -12.38
C LEU A 104 19.16 7.11 -13.48
N GLN A 105 19.50 8.40 -13.65
CA GLN A 105 20.48 8.94 -14.61
C GLN A 105 21.93 8.84 -14.12
N GLU A 106 22.25 9.11 -12.85
CA GLU A 106 23.62 8.97 -12.30
C GLU A 106 24.08 7.49 -12.29
N LYS A 107 23.13 6.54 -12.36
CA LYS A 107 23.41 5.11 -12.22
C LYS A 107 22.96 4.25 -13.38
N ARG A 108 22.70 4.74 -14.61
CA ARG A 108 22.44 3.86 -15.78
C ARG A 108 21.44 2.74 -15.47
N CYS A 109 20.20 3.04 -15.05
CA CYS A 109 19.12 2.03 -14.98
C CYS A 109 18.10 2.24 -16.11
N ASP A 110 18.49 2.94 -17.17
CA ASP A 110 17.60 3.26 -18.27
C ASP A 110 17.17 2.00 -19.04
N ALA A 111 18.05 0.99 -19.15
CA ALA A 111 17.77 -0.28 -19.82
C ALA A 111 17.58 -1.39 -18.80
N ILE A 112 16.74 -2.34 -19.18
CA ILE A 112 16.52 -3.58 -18.46
C ILE A 112 17.66 -4.53 -18.79
N GLN A 113 18.20 -5.19 -17.77
CA GLN A 113 18.91 -6.46 -17.97
C GLN A 113 17.98 -7.62 -17.69
N ILE A 114 18.10 -8.66 -18.52
CA ILE A 114 17.35 -9.92 -18.40
C ILE A 114 18.23 -11.03 -17.84
N GLU A 115 19.38 -10.73 -17.26
CA GLU A 115 20.22 -11.68 -16.53
C GLU A 115 20.65 -11.04 -15.22
N ASP A 116 20.68 -11.82 -14.14
CA ASP A 116 21.12 -11.32 -12.84
C ASP A 116 22.57 -10.87 -12.90
N TYR A 117 22.81 -9.59 -12.59
CA TYR A 117 24.14 -9.02 -12.57
C TYR A 117 24.26 -7.83 -11.62
N GLU A 118 25.20 -7.87 -10.70
CA GLU A 118 25.25 -6.92 -9.58
C GLU A 118 25.63 -5.48 -9.98
N ASP A 119 26.39 -5.26 -11.06
CA ASP A 119 26.86 -3.92 -11.45
C ASP A 119 26.05 -3.27 -12.59
N GLY A 120 25.02 -3.97 -13.09
CA GLY A 120 24.18 -3.48 -14.19
C GLY A 120 24.81 -3.55 -15.59
N ARG A 121 25.98 -4.18 -15.78
CA ARG A 121 26.65 -4.20 -17.11
C ARG A 121 26.03 -5.12 -18.15
N LYS A 122 25.00 -5.89 -17.80
CA LYS A 122 24.27 -6.80 -18.71
C LYS A 122 22.98 -6.20 -19.26
N GLN A 123 22.82 -4.88 -19.17
CA GLN A 123 21.72 -4.18 -19.79
C GLN A 123 21.65 -4.47 -21.28
N LEU A 124 20.42 -4.66 -21.78
CA LEU A 124 20.18 -4.79 -23.21
C LEU A 124 20.61 -3.49 -23.91
N SER A 125 21.26 -3.62 -25.07
CA SER A 125 21.73 -2.49 -25.86
C SER A 125 20.57 -1.72 -26.51
N ASP A 126 20.81 -0.47 -26.89
CA ASP A 126 19.90 0.27 -27.78
C ASP A 126 19.57 -0.52 -29.05
N GLY A 127 18.34 -0.36 -29.56
CA GLY A 127 17.83 -1.11 -30.71
C GLY A 127 17.54 -2.58 -30.40
N THR A 128 17.29 -2.91 -29.13
CA THR A 128 16.86 -4.25 -28.70
C THR A 128 15.44 -4.18 -28.19
N GLY A 129 14.52 -4.90 -28.82
CA GLY A 129 13.16 -5.03 -28.33
C GLY A 129 13.07 -6.11 -27.26
N LEU A 130 12.12 -5.95 -26.34
CA LEU A 130 11.88 -6.86 -25.23
C LEU A 130 10.39 -7.08 -25.02
N PHE A 131 9.97 -8.35 -25.00
CA PHE A 131 8.66 -8.76 -24.54
C PHE A 131 8.80 -9.89 -23.52
N VAL A 132 8.06 -9.82 -22.42
CA VAL A 132 8.05 -10.86 -21.39
C VAL A 132 6.65 -11.40 -21.24
N HIS A 133 6.48 -12.66 -21.64
CA HIS A 133 5.22 -13.37 -21.55
C HIS A 133 5.13 -14.13 -20.22
N THR A 134 4.04 -13.97 -19.49
CA THR A 134 3.76 -14.78 -18.29
C THR A 134 3.09 -16.09 -18.70
N VAL A 135 3.74 -17.21 -18.41
CA VAL A 135 3.31 -18.55 -18.84
C VAL A 135 2.09 -18.99 -18.05
N LYS A 136 1.02 -19.35 -18.77
CA LYS A 136 -0.26 -19.81 -18.19
C LYS A 136 -0.41 -21.33 -18.15
N GLU A 137 0.30 -22.01 -19.05
CA GLU A 137 0.29 -23.47 -19.17
C GLU A 137 1.62 -23.95 -19.70
N ASP A 138 2.05 -25.13 -19.23
CA ASP A 138 3.30 -25.74 -19.70
C ASP A 138 3.19 -26.06 -21.20
N ALA A 139 4.18 -25.64 -21.97
CA ALA A 139 4.04 -25.55 -23.41
C ALA A 139 5.36 -25.64 -24.18
N GLN A 140 5.26 -26.11 -25.42
CA GLN A 140 6.22 -25.74 -26.46
C GLN A 140 5.56 -24.68 -27.33
N THR A 141 6.15 -23.49 -27.37
CA THR A 141 5.57 -22.32 -28.05
C THR A 141 6.58 -21.74 -29.02
N PHE A 142 6.18 -21.63 -30.29
CA PHE A 142 6.93 -20.91 -31.31
C PHE A 142 6.48 -19.46 -31.33
N TYR A 143 7.45 -18.55 -31.47
CA TYR A 143 7.19 -17.11 -31.56
C TYR A 143 7.69 -16.55 -32.87
N ALA A 144 6.99 -15.52 -33.36
CA ALA A 144 7.45 -14.67 -34.45
C ALA A 144 7.20 -13.20 -34.13
N VAL A 145 8.03 -12.31 -34.67
CA VAL A 145 7.93 -10.86 -34.49
C VAL A 145 7.95 -10.17 -35.85
N THR A 146 6.97 -9.32 -36.10
CA THR A 146 6.89 -8.45 -37.26
C THR A 146 6.99 -6.99 -36.81
N VAL A 147 7.25 -6.09 -37.76
CA VAL A 147 7.34 -4.65 -37.53
C VAL A 147 6.17 -3.96 -38.22
N GLU A 148 5.57 -2.98 -37.56
CA GLU A 148 4.49 -2.12 -38.02
C GLU A 148 4.96 -0.68 -38.02
N ARG A 149 4.82 0.00 -39.16
CA ARG A 149 5.20 1.41 -39.37
C ARG A 149 3.99 2.17 -39.89
N ASP A 150 3.63 3.26 -39.24
CA ASP A 150 2.47 4.08 -39.62
C ASP A 150 1.17 3.27 -39.79
N GLY A 151 1.01 2.17 -39.04
CA GLY A 151 -0.13 1.26 -39.11
C GLY A 151 0.01 0.10 -40.12
N ASP A 152 1.04 0.12 -40.96
CA ASP A 152 1.32 -0.91 -41.96
C ASP A 152 2.31 -1.95 -41.45
N GLU A 153 1.86 -3.20 -41.32
CA GLU A 153 2.64 -4.33 -40.84
C GLU A 153 3.44 -5.01 -41.98
N THR A 154 4.75 -5.18 -41.79
CA THR A 154 5.58 -6.05 -42.64
C THR A 154 5.42 -7.51 -42.19
N ARG A 155 4.50 -8.22 -42.87
CA ARG A 155 4.06 -9.59 -42.52
C ARG A 155 4.99 -10.72 -43.01
N THR A 156 6.15 -10.39 -43.55
CA THR A 156 7.12 -11.40 -44.04
C THR A 156 7.70 -12.19 -42.86
N ILE A 157 7.76 -13.52 -43.00
CA ILE A 157 8.25 -14.46 -41.98
C ILE A 157 9.44 -15.26 -42.51
N ARG A 158 10.51 -15.29 -41.74
CA ARG A 158 11.74 -16.06 -41.98
C ARG A 158 12.13 -16.83 -40.72
N VAL A 159 12.02 -18.14 -40.80
CA VAL A 159 12.36 -19.06 -39.71
C VAL A 159 13.86 -18.94 -39.40
N GLY A 160 14.20 -18.75 -38.12
CA GLY A 160 15.56 -18.50 -37.64
C GLY A 160 15.97 -17.02 -37.64
N GLU A 161 15.19 -16.12 -38.24
CA GLU A 161 15.46 -14.67 -38.26
C GLU A 161 14.47 -13.93 -37.35
N ASN A 162 13.21 -13.82 -37.79
CA ASN A 162 12.12 -13.17 -37.07
C ASN A 162 11.05 -14.15 -36.58
N SER A 163 11.28 -15.45 -36.76
CA SER A 163 10.49 -16.56 -36.23
C SER A 163 11.43 -17.59 -35.62
N LEU A 164 11.07 -18.18 -34.49
CA LEU A 164 11.90 -19.18 -33.83
C LEU A 164 12.00 -20.46 -34.66
N ALA A 165 13.21 -21.00 -34.82
CA ALA A 165 13.44 -22.30 -35.44
C ALA A 165 13.09 -23.47 -34.50
N GLU A 166 13.31 -23.28 -33.19
CA GLU A 166 12.99 -24.23 -32.12
C GLU A 166 12.01 -23.57 -31.14
N PRO A 167 11.07 -24.32 -30.53
CA PRO A 167 10.10 -23.73 -29.62
C PRO A 167 10.76 -23.27 -28.31
N ALA A 168 10.19 -22.24 -27.69
CA ALA A 168 10.42 -21.98 -26.28
C ALA A 168 9.75 -23.09 -25.45
N HIS A 169 10.50 -23.68 -24.52
CA HIS A 169 9.97 -24.65 -23.55
C HIS A 169 9.47 -23.89 -22.33
N GLU A 170 8.16 -23.66 -22.28
CA GLU A 170 7.52 -22.85 -21.27
C GLU A 170 7.07 -23.70 -20.08
N THR A 171 7.36 -23.19 -18.89
CA THR A 171 6.91 -23.77 -17.63
C THR A 171 6.19 -22.71 -16.80
N THR A 172 5.07 -23.10 -16.20
CA THR A 172 4.31 -22.28 -15.25
C THR A 172 5.08 -22.12 -13.94
N GLY A 173 4.87 -21.00 -13.25
CA GLY A 173 5.52 -20.71 -11.98
C GLY A 173 5.22 -19.31 -11.46
N VAL A 174 5.75 -19.00 -10.28
CA VAL A 174 5.70 -17.63 -9.74
C VAL A 174 6.59 -16.74 -10.61
N PRO A 175 6.05 -15.66 -11.22
CA PRO A 175 6.84 -14.73 -12.01
C PRO A 175 8.07 -14.22 -11.26
N GLY A 176 9.22 -14.34 -11.91
CA GLY A 176 10.51 -13.95 -11.38
C GLY A 176 10.74 -12.44 -11.24
N ALA A 177 11.85 -12.10 -10.58
CA ALA A 177 12.41 -10.75 -10.59
C ALA A 177 13.91 -10.82 -10.89
N ILE A 178 14.40 -9.88 -11.67
CA ILE A 178 15.76 -9.84 -12.19
C ILE A 178 16.55 -8.80 -11.42
N LEU A 179 17.63 -9.21 -10.76
CA LEU A 179 18.55 -8.27 -10.13
C LEU A 179 19.07 -7.32 -11.19
N GLN A 180 18.80 -6.02 -11.06
CA GLN A 180 19.35 -4.99 -11.94
C GLN A 180 20.67 -4.44 -11.42
N ARG A 181 20.76 -4.29 -10.08
CA ARG A 181 21.96 -3.74 -9.43
C ARG A 181 22.01 -3.99 -7.93
N LYS A 182 23.22 -4.14 -7.41
CA LYS A 182 23.55 -3.96 -5.98
C LYS A 182 23.89 -2.49 -5.73
N LEU A 183 23.03 -1.78 -5.02
CA LEU A 183 23.12 -0.34 -4.76
C LEU A 183 24.09 0.01 -3.62
N GLY A 184 24.41 -0.98 -2.78
CA GLY A 184 25.32 -0.88 -1.66
C GLY A 184 25.36 -2.22 -0.91
N ASP A 185 25.96 -2.23 0.27
CA ASP A 185 25.91 -3.42 1.10
C ASP A 185 24.47 -3.72 1.53
N ARG A 186 24.07 -4.99 1.33
CA ARG A 186 22.72 -5.50 1.59
C ARG A 186 21.57 -4.72 0.95
N HIS A 187 21.82 -3.94 -0.12
CA HIS A 187 20.83 -3.09 -0.79
C HIS A 187 20.79 -3.40 -2.29
N TYR A 188 19.62 -3.80 -2.77
CA TYR A 188 19.43 -4.36 -4.11
C TYR A 188 18.28 -3.65 -4.84
N LEU A 189 18.40 -3.55 -6.16
CA LEU A 189 17.37 -3.11 -7.09
C LEU A 189 17.02 -4.27 -8.01
N TYR A 190 15.76 -4.67 -8.03
CA TYR A 190 15.23 -5.71 -8.89
C TYR A 190 14.23 -5.11 -9.88
N ALA A 191 14.13 -5.72 -11.07
CA ALA A 191 13.07 -5.48 -12.03
C ALA A 191 12.15 -6.69 -12.10
N PHE A 192 10.87 -6.48 -12.38
CA PHE A 192 9.90 -7.54 -12.57
C PHE A 192 8.89 -7.12 -13.63
N PHE A 193 8.23 -8.11 -14.22
CA PHE A 193 7.23 -7.90 -15.26
C PHE A 193 5.89 -8.39 -14.74
N CYS A 194 4.89 -7.51 -14.78
CA CYS A 194 3.51 -7.87 -14.52
C CYS A 194 2.96 -8.76 -15.63
N ASP A 195 1.84 -9.41 -15.38
CA ASP A 195 1.17 -10.22 -16.39
C ASP A 195 0.63 -9.35 -17.53
N TYR A 196 1.20 -9.48 -18.72
CA TYR A 196 0.88 -8.65 -19.88
C TYR A 196 -0.61 -8.66 -20.25
N GLU A 197 -1.27 -9.82 -20.21
CA GLU A 197 -2.69 -9.92 -20.59
C GLU A 197 -3.61 -9.23 -19.58
N THR A 198 -3.22 -9.25 -18.30
CA THR A 198 -3.91 -8.50 -17.23
C THR A 198 -3.63 -7.00 -17.35
N TRP A 199 -2.40 -6.65 -17.73
CA TRP A 199 -1.92 -5.27 -17.77
C TRP A 199 -2.35 -4.48 -19.01
N ASN A 200 -2.47 -5.19 -20.14
CA ASN A 200 -2.76 -4.67 -21.47
C ASN A 200 -3.83 -5.58 -22.12
N PRO A 201 -5.10 -5.49 -21.68
CA PRO A 201 -6.17 -6.39 -22.13
C PRO A 201 -6.51 -6.27 -23.62
N ASP A 202 -6.18 -5.14 -24.25
CA ASP A 202 -6.32 -4.90 -25.69
C ASP A 202 -5.10 -5.41 -26.50
N GLY A 203 -4.08 -5.94 -25.81
CA GLY A 203 -2.87 -6.48 -26.41
C GLY A 203 -1.89 -5.41 -26.89
N VAL A 204 -1.97 -4.17 -26.39
CA VAL A 204 -1.08 -3.06 -26.75
C VAL A 204 -0.34 -2.56 -25.51
N ASP A 205 1.00 -2.48 -25.57
CA ASP A 205 1.80 -1.92 -24.47
C ASP A 205 1.83 -0.39 -24.51
N ASP A 206 0.67 0.22 -24.23
CA ASP A 206 0.47 1.67 -24.17
C ASP A 206 -0.05 2.15 -22.80
N ASN A 207 -0.07 1.26 -21.80
CA ASN A 207 -0.43 1.59 -20.42
C ASN A 207 0.52 2.64 -19.82
N TRP A 208 0.00 3.47 -18.92
CA TRP A 208 0.66 4.66 -18.38
C TRP A 208 2.03 4.37 -17.74
N ASP A 209 2.17 3.24 -17.05
CA ASP A 209 3.42 2.79 -16.41
C ASP A 209 4.23 1.80 -17.27
N GLY A 210 3.65 1.27 -18.35
CA GLY A 210 4.06 -0.02 -18.95
C GLY A 210 3.89 -1.18 -17.95
N TYR A 211 4.29 -2.39 -18.33
CA TYR A 211 4.16 -3.60 -17.47
C TYR A 211 5.49 -4.07 -16.83
N ALA A 212 6.59 -3.33 -17.05
CA ALA A 212 7.90 -3.59 -16.46
C ALA A 212 8.16 -2.57 -15.33
N HIS A 213 8.43 -3.06 -14.13
CA HIS A 213 8.62 -2.20 -12.95
C HIS A 213 9.85 -2.60 -12.17
N VAL A 214 10.18 -1.79 -11.17
CA VAL A 214 11.31 -2.05 -10.27
C VAL A 214 10.90 -1.90 -8.81
N PHE A 215 11.65 -2.55 -7.95
CA PHE A 215 11.54 -2.43 -6.50
C PHE A 215 12.92 -2.53 -5.86
N GLN A 216 13.06 -1.95 -4.67
CA GLN A 216 14.26 -2.06 -3.88
C GLN A 216 14.05 -2.99 -2.70
N ILE A 217 15.10 -3.70 -2.36
CA ILE A 217 15.17 -4.49 -1.14
C ILE A 217 16.38 -4.07 -0.34
N ARG A 218 16.20 -3.93 0.98
CA ARG A 218 17.31 -3.82 1.91
C ARG A 218 17.18 -4.87 3.00
N ALA A 219 18.18 -5.73 3.13
CA ALA A 219 18.27 -6.71 4.21
C ALA A 219 18.88 -6.06 5.47
N PRO A 220 18.51 -6.55 6.68
CA PRO A 220 19.04 -6.01 7.93
C PRO A 220 20.51 -6.40 8.09
N ASP A 221 21.19 -5.67 8.97
CA ASP A 221 22.57 -6.01 9.35
C ASP A 221 22.60 -6.78 10.67
N PRO A 222 22.88 -8.10 10.67
CA PRO A 222 22.82 -8.93 11.87
C PRO A 222 23.78 -8.45 12.97
N GLU A 223 24.93 -7.88 12.62
CA GLU A 223 25.91 -7.38 13.61
C GLU A 223 25.35 -6.20 14.41
N THR A 224 24.65 -5.29 13.76
CA THR A 224 24.10 -4.09 14.40
C THR A 224 22.68 -4.27 14.93
N SER A 225 22.00 -5.35 14.53
CA SER A 225 20.59 -5.55 14.84
C SER A 225 20.26 -6.77 15.70
N GLY A 226 21.17 -7.74 15.80
CA GLY A 226 20.88 -9.03 16.42
C GLY A 226 19.80 -9.83 15.69
N SER A 227 19.54 -9.53 14.41
CA SER A 227 18.59 -10.29 13.60
C SER A 227 19.21 -11.57 13.07
N GLU A 228 18.39 -12.62 12.94
CA GLU A 228 18.81 -13.92 12.41
C GLU A 228 17.84 -14.39 11.33
N GLU A 229 18.36 -15.18 10.39
CA GLU A 229 17.56 -15.78 9.32
C GLU A 229 16.75 -16.99 9.82
N PRO A 230 15.53 -17.23 9.31
CA PRO A 230 14.91 -16.50 8.19
C PRO A 230 14.33 -15.14 8.61
N TYR A 231 14.60 -14.10 7.81
CA TYR A 231 14.16 -12.74 8.12
C TYR A 231 12.65 -12.55 7.83
N PRO A 232 11.91 -11.85 8.70
CA PRO A 232 10.59 -11.35 8.32
C PRO A 232 10.71 -10.30 7.20
N ILE A 233 9.61 -10.08 6.47
CA ILE A 233 9.51 -9.12 5.36
C ILE A 233 8.57 -7.97 5.76
N SER A 234 8.92 -6.73 5.43
CA SER A 234 8.00 -5.59 5.56
C SER A 234 8.02 -4.72 4.30
N PHE A 235 6.86 -4.55 3.70
CA PHE A 235 6.62 -3.65 2.58
C PHE A 235 6.37 -2.24 3.10
N ARG A 236 7.16 -1.27 2.65
CA ARG A 236 7.03 0.13 3.04
C ARG A 236 6.41 0.95 1.92
N LEU A 237 5.22 1.46 2.19
CA LEU A 237 4.45 2.30 1.30
C LEU A 237 4.76 3.79 1.57
N HIS A 238 5.17 4.52 0.54
CA HIS A 238 5.49 5.94 0.64
C HIS A 238 4.25 6.84 0.77
N ALA A 239 4.43 7.99 1.41
CA ALA A 239 3.45 9.07 1.48
C ALA A 239 3.36 9.85 0.15
N TYR A 240 2.31 10.67 -0.01
CA TYR A 240 2.03 11.43 -1.24
C TYR A 240 3.18 12.37 -1.66
N SER A 241 3.89 12.98 -0.71
CA SER A 241 5.04 13.86 -0.99
C SER A 241 6.40 13.16 -0.89
N ALA A 242 6.43 11.92 -0.38
CA ALA A 242 7.67 11.19 -0.12
C ALA A 242 8.18 10.38 -1.33
N TRP A 243 7.44 10.36 -2.44
CA TRP A 243 7.84 9.69 -3.69
C TRP A 243 9.10 10.31 -4.33
N GLN A 244 9.36 11.59 -4.07
CA GLN A 244 10.53 12.33 -4.59
C GLN A 244 11.86 11.86 -3.97
N ASP A 245 11.82 11.17 -2.83
CA ASP A 245 12.98 10.60 -2.17
C ASP A 245 13.02 9.08 -2.39
N TRP A 246 13.38 8.68 -3.61
CA TRP A 246 13.71 7.29 -3.98
C TRP A 246 14.74 6.62 -3.04
N ASN A 247 15.48 7.44 -2.29
CA ASN A 247 16.43 7.02 -1.28
C ASN A 247 16.22 7.81 0.03
N ILE A 248 15.17 7.47 0.80
CA ILE A 248 15.01 8.01 2.16
C ILE A 248 16.25 7.58 2.97
N ARG A 249 17.13 8.53 3.31
CA ARG A 249 18.41 8.32 4.02
C ARG A 249 18.29 7.74 5.45
N TYR A 250 17.09 7.47 5.93
CA TYR A 250 16.79 7.01 7.30
C TYR A 250 16.39 5.54 7.38
N CYS A 251 16.88 4.71 6.46
CA CYS A 251 16.30 3.41 6.17
C CYS A 251 17.32 2.28 6.26
N PHE A 252 17.65 1.95 7.51
CA PHE A 252 18.39 0.75 7.89
C PHE A 252 17.42 -0.09 8.71
N PRO A 253 16.71 -1.05 8.10
CA PRO A 253 15.84 -1.90 8.87
C PRO A 253 16.71 -2.70 9.84
N LYS A 254 16.36 -2.65 11.13
CA LYS A 254 17.08 -3.44 12.12
C LYS A 254 16.69 -4.91 12.00
N THR A 255 15.40 -5.23 11.86
CA THR A 255 14.94 -6.59 12.18
C THR A 255 14.34 -7.39 11.02
N HIS A 256 14.30 -6.83 9.81
CA HIS A 256 13.52 -7.39 8.69
C HIS A 256 14.10 -6.98 7.34
N VAL A 257 13.72 -7.72 6.30
CA VAL A 257 13.89 -7.31 4.90
C VAL A 257 12.87 -6.21 4.60
N ASP A 258 13.34 -4.98 4.33
CA ASP A 258 12.50 -3.82 3.96
C ASP A 258 12.38 -3.78 2.43
N VAL A 259 11.14 -3.87 1.93
CA VAL A 259 10.81 -3.90 0.51
C VAL A 259 10.12 -2.60 0.13
N ARG A 260 10.51 -2.01 -1.01
CA ARG A 260 9.99 -0.72 -1.48
C ARG A 260 9.64 -0.75 -2.94
N LEU A 261 8.41 -0.36 -3.21
CA LEU A 261 7.92 -0.03 -4.54
C LEU A 261 7.64 1.47 -4.62
N LEU A 262 7.50 1.96 -5.84
CA LEU A 262 6.93 3.27 -6.07
C LEU A 262 5.51 3.17 -6.62
N ASP A 263 4.64 3.96 -6.03
CA ASP A 263 3.41 4.41 -6.64
C ASP A 263 3.72 5.65 -7.50
N TYR A 264 4.12 5.41 -8.77
CA TYR A 264 4.65 6.42 -9.69
C TYR A 264 3.67 7.57 -9.94
N HIS A 265 2.37 7.28 -9.85
CA HIS A 265 1.29 8.19 -10.19
C HIS A 265 0.42 8.58 -8.99
N LEU A 266 0.85 8.24 -7.77
CA LEU A 266 0.17 8.60 -6.52
C LEU A 266 -1.28 8.09 -6.49
N THR A 267 -1.44 6.84 -6.88
CA THR A 267 -2.69 6.06 -7.03
C THR A 267 -3.28 5.56 -5.72
N TRP A 268 -2.82 6.12 -4.59
CA TRP A 268 -3.20 5.71 -3.24
C TRP A 268 -3.01 4.21 -2.97
N TRP A 269 -2.02 3.61 -3.64
CA TRP A 269 -1.68 2.20 -3.54
C TRP A 269 -2.74 1.20 -4.03
N TYR A 270 -3.80 1.67 -4.72
CA TYR A 270 -4.76 0.78 -5.38
C TYR A 270 -4.41 0.58 -6.86
N GLY A 271 -4.55 1.62 -7.67
CA GLY A 271 -4.39 1.55 -9.13
C GLY A 271 -5.08 2.72 -9.84
N PHE A 272 -5.50 2.56 -11.08
CA PHE A 272 -6.04 3.67 -11.88
C PHE A 272 -6.97 3.18 -12.99
N SER A 273 -7.71 4.11 -13.60
CA SER A 273 -8.56 3.84 -14.77
C SER A 273 -7.73 3.36 -15.97
N ASP A 274 -8.18 2.29 -16.63
CA ASP A 274 -7.56 1.75 -17.87
C ASP A 274 -7.55 2.79 -19.01
N ALA A 275 -8.42 3.80 -18.93
CA ALA A 275 -8.43 4.94 -19.85
C ALA A 275 -7.26 5.92 -19.64
N LEU A 276 -6.45 5.77 -18.58
CA LEU A 276 -5.19 6.49 -18.41
C LEU A 276 -4.06 5.62 -18.96
N PRO A 277 -3.38 6.01 -20.06
CA PRO A 277 -3.09 7.38 -20.50
C PRO A 277 -3.89 7.86 -21.72
N LYS A 278 -4.80 7.04 -22.25
CA LYS A 278 -5.62 7.26 -23.46
C LYS A 278 -6.59 8.45 -23.37
N LYS A 279 -6.55 9.26 -22.30
CA LYS A 279 -7.40 10.42 -22.13
C LYS A 279 -7.03 11.54 -23.10
N GLU A 280 -8.01 12.35 -23.49
CA GLU A 280 -7.76 13.57 -24.25
C GLU A 280 -6.85 14.51 -23.45
N ASP A 281 -5.84 15.11 -24.11
CA ASP A 281 -4.77 15.94 -23.51
C ASP A 281 -5.27 17.08 -22.60
N ASN A 282 -6.52 17.52 -22.76
CA ASN A 282 -7.13 18.60 -21.98
C ASN A 282 -8.09 18.12 -20.88
N SER A 283 -8.39 16.81 -20.79
CA SER A 283 -9.30 16.29 -19.76
C SER A 283 -8.58 16.07 -18.42
N ARG A 284 -9.21 16.57 -17.36
CA ARG A 284 -8.81 16.29 -15.97
C ARG A 284 -9.41 15.00 -15.42
N ILE A 285 -10.43 14.47 -16.09
CA ILE A 285 -11.21 13.31 -15.62
C ILE A 285 -11.09 12.21 -16.69
N PRO A 286 -10.70 10.98 -16.33
CA PRO A 286 -10.69 9.89 -17.30
C PRO A 286 -12.13 9.62 -17.80
N PRO A 287 -12.33 9.26 -19.08
CA PRO A 287 -13.63 8.79 -19.55
C PRO A 287 -14.07 7.51 -18.80
N PRO A 288 -15.34 7.11 -18.87
CA PRO A 288 -15.82 5.88 -18.23
C PRO A 288 -15.06 4.67 -18.77
N ASP A 289 -14.43 3.92 -17.88
CA ASP A 289 -13.74 2.67 -18.18
C ASP A 289 -13.49 1.90 -16.87
N ARG A 290 -12.93 0.71 -16.95
CA ARG A 290 -12.60 -0.13 -15.81
C ARG A 290 -11.49 0.50 -14.95
N ILE A 291 -11.62 0.40 -13.63
CA ILE A 291 -10.53 0.73 -12.70
C ILE A 291 -9.73 -0.53 -12.41
N VAL A 292 -8.43 -0.49 -12.63
CA VAL A 292 -7.58 -1.67 -12.45
C VAL A 292 -6.66 -1.46 -11.26
N ASN A 293 -6.58 -2.45 -10.38
CA ASN A 293 -5.73 -2.43 -9.19
C ASN A 293 -4.23 -2.63 -9.50
N PHE A 294 -3.71 -1.94 -10.52
CA PHE A 294 -2.33 -2.04 -11.01
C PHE A 294 -1.29 -1.91 -9.88
N THR A 295 -1.48 -0.97 -8.95
CA THR A 295 -0.51 -0.74 -7.87
C THR A 295 -0.57 -1.82 -6.79
N GLU A 296 -1.76 -2.29 -6.44
CA GLU A 296 -1.94 -3.42 -5.51
C GLU A 296 -1.32 -4.71 -6.11
N GLN A 297 -1.58 -5.01 -7.39
CA GLN A 297 -1.04 -6.20 -8.05
C GLN A 297 0.48 -6.26 -8.02
N ARG A 298 1.17 -5.13 -8.25
CA ARG A 298 2.63 -5.03 -8.17
C ARG A 298 3.14 -5.42 -6.78
N LEU A 299 2.48 -4.92 -5.74
CA LEU A 299 2.83 -5.24 -4.36
C LEU A 299 2.67 -6.74 -4.09
N LEU A 300 1.52 -7.33 -4.47
CA LEU A 300 1.22 -8.74 -4.25
C LEU A 300 2.16 -9.66 -5.04
N GLN A 301 2.54 -9.28 -6.26
CA GLN A 301 3.50 -10.05 -7.06
C GLN A 301 4.87 -10.11 -6.38
N VAL A 302 5.39 -8.98 -5.92
CA VAL A 302 6.69 -8.94 -5.21
C VAL A 302 6.62 -9.72 -3.89
N ALA A 303 5.50 -9.64 -3.16
CA ALA A 303 5.30 -10.42 -1.93
C ALA A 303 5.32 -11.93 -2.20
N ARG A 304 4.63 -12.39 -3.25
CA ARG A 304 4.62 -13.80 -3.67
C ARG A 304 6.00 -14.26 -4.15
N TRP A 305 6.71 -13.44 -4.92
CA TRP A 305 8.07 -13.75 -5.37
C TRP A 305 9.01 -13.91 -4.19
N LEU A 306 9.05 -12.97 -3.24
CA LEU A 306 9.88 -13.10 -2.03
C LEU A 306 9.45 -14.31 -1.17
N GLY A 307 8.15 -14.50 -0.98
CA GLY A 307 7.59 -15.63 -0.24
C GLY A 307 7.94 -16.99 -0.85
N SER A 308 8.23 -17.05 -2.15
CA SER A 308 8.70 -18.26 -2.84
C SER A 308 10.16 -18.64 -2.53
N SER A 309 10.87 -17.81 -1.74
CA SER A 309 12.31 -17.96 -1.45
C SER A 309 13.17 -18.03 -2.72
N PRO A 310 13.23 -16.92 -3.50
CA PRO A 310 13.81 -16.91 -4.83
C PRO A 310 15.33 -17.10 -4.78
N LYS A 311 15.86 -17.88 -5.73
CA LYS A 311 17.28 -18.32 -5.73
C LYS A 311 18.28 -17.17 -5.88
N ASN A 312 17.89 -16.11 -6.57
CA ASN A 312 18.73 -14.94 -6.83
C ASN A 312 18.57 -13.85 -5.74
N PHE A 313 17.84 -14.13 -4.65
CA PHE A 313 17.87 -13.32 -3.45
C PHE A 313 18.79 -13.96 -2.40
N PRO A 314 19.84 -13.27 -1.93
CA PRO A 314 20.91 -13.92 -1.16
C PRO A 314 20.59 -14.20 0.32
N TYR A 315 19.37 -13.92 0.79
CA TYR A 315 18.97 -14.11 2.19
C TYR A 315 17.74 -15.01 2.28
N ARG A 316 17.66 -15.81 3.35
CA ARG A 316 16.43 -16.55 3.65
C ARG A 316 15.41 -15.64 4.32
N VAL A 317 14.17 -15.74 3.86
CA VAL A 317 13.02 -15.01 4.40
C VAL A 317 11.99 -15.96 4.99
N ASP A 318 11.19 -15.46 5.92
CA ASP A 318 10.08 -16.21 6.51
C ASP A 318 8.77 -15.80 5.80
N PRO A 319 8.23 -16.65 4.92
CA PRO A 319 7.02 -16.32 4.15
C PRO A 319 5.77 -16.22 5.01
N SER A 320 5.79 -16.74 6.24
CA SER A 320 4.67 -16.57 7.17
C SER A 320 4.65 -15.18 7.82
N ARG A 321 5.76 -14.43 7.76
CA ARG A 321 5.94 -13.12 8.41
C ARG A 321 6.15 -12.02 7.39
N ILE A 322 5.12 -11.78 6.59
CA ILE A 322 5.07 -10.66 5.66
C ILE A 322 4.16 -9.58 6.25
N SER A 323 4.65 -8.36 6.30
CA SER A 323 3.91 -7.20 6.79
C SER A 323 3.91 -6.05 5.78
N VAL A 324 2.97 -5.14 5.93
CA VAL A 324 2.90 -3.89 5.16
C VAL A 324 2.84 -2.70 6.11
N MET A 325 3.47 -1.58 5.75
CA MET A 325 3.40 -0.37 6.57
C MET A 325 3.47 0.90 5.74
N GLY A 326 2.88 1.98 6.24
CA GLY A 326 3.00 3.28 5.60
C GLY A 326 2.36 4.41 6.41
N GLY A 327 2.62 5.65 5.98
CA GLY A 327 2.00 6.84 6.55
C GLY A 327 1.37 7.72 5.47
N SER A 328 0.33 8.49 5.82
CA SER A 328 -0.41 9.34 4.88
C SER A 328 -0.99 8.49 3.74
N MET A 329 -0.70 8.80 2.47
CA MET A 329 -1.04 7.94 1.32
C MET A 329 -0.61 6.47 1.49
N GLY A 330 0.59 6.22 2.00
CA GLY A 330 1.06 4.88 2.32
C GLY A 330 0.33 4.26 3.53
N GLY A 331 -0.21 5.09 4.43
CA GLY A 331 -1.08 4.65 5.51
C GLY A 331 -2.46 4.22 4.99
N SER A 332 -3.02 4.95 4.02
CA SER A 332 -4.24 4.54 3.30
C SER A 332 -4.02 3.20 2.61
N GLY A 333 -2.89 3.05 1.90
CA GLY A 333 -2.48 1.80 1.28
C GLY A 333 -2.31 0.66 2.29
N ALA A 334 -1.69 0.91 3.44
CA ALA A 334 -1.48 -0.12 4.46
C ALA A 334 -2.80 -0.56 5.12
N ASN A 335 -3.75 0.36 5.34
CA ASN A 335 -5.11 0.01 5.75
C ASN A 335 -5.76 -0.88 4.68
N PHE A 336 -5.85 -0.40 3.43
CA PHE A 336 -6.52 -1.09 2.33
C PHE A 336 -5.93 -2.48 2.06
N VAL A 337 -4.62 -2.56 1.83
CA VAL A 337 -3.91 -3.81 1.55
C VAL A 337 -4.01 -4.76 2.74
N GLY A 338 -3.82 -4.26 3.96
CA GLY A 338 -3.86 -5.07 5.18
C GLY A 338 -5.24 -5.65 5.48
N VAL A 339 -6.31 -4.89 5.24
CA VAL A 339 -7.69 -5.35 5.40
C VAL A 339 -8.02 -6.47 4.41
N ARG A 340 -7.64 -6.32 3.14
CA ARG A 340 -8.10 -7.20 2.05
C ARG A 340 -7.25 -8.43 1.77
N ASN A 341 -5.95 -8.36 2.07
CA ASN A 341 -4.97 -9.36 1.64
C ASN A 341 -4.35 -10.09 2.84
N GLY A 342 -5.18 -10.52 3.80
CA GLY A 342 -4.71 -11.27 4.97
C GLY A 342 -4.15 -12.65 4.64
N ASP A 343 -4.41 -13.17 3.44
CA ASP A 343 -3.77 -14.37 2.88
C ASP A 343 -2.31 -14.15 2.46
N VAL A 344 -1.85 -12.90 2.40
CA VAL A 344 -0.46 -12.52 2.10
C VAL A 344 0.21 -11.85 3.31
N PHE A 345 -0.50 -10.96 4.01
CA PHE A 345 0.05 -10.16 5.10
C PHE A 345 -0.45 -10.64 6.46
N ALA A 346 0.49 -10.93 7.37
CA ALA A 346 0.19 -11.27 8.76
C ALA A 346 -0.09 -10.02 9.62
N GLY A 347 0.58 -8.90 9.31
CA GLY A 347 0.43 -7.64 10.04
C GLY A 347 0.50 -6.40 9.13
N SER A 348 -0.23 -5.36 9.51
CA SER A 348 -0.23 -4.06 8.84
C SER A 348 0.00 -2.93 9.85
N SER A 349 0.79 -1.92 9.48
CA SER A 349 0.95 -0.70 10.27
C SER A 349 0.61 0.55 9.46
N ALA A 350 -0.52 1.18 9.80
CA ALA A 350 -1.09 2.29 9.05
C ALA A 350 -1.16 3.56 9.89
N SER A 351 -0.44 4.60 9.47
CA SER A 351 -0.40 5.88 10.18
C SER A 351 -1.09 6.98 9.38
N LYS A 352 -2.18 7.53 9.92
CA LYS A 352 -2.94 8.66 9.35
C LYS A 352 -3.33 8.39 7.89
N GLY A 353 -3.89 7.21 7.63
CA GLY A 353 -4.43 6.84 6.32
C GLY A 353 -5.89 7.27 6.18
N VAL A 354 -6.31 7.53 4.94
CA VAL A 354 -7.73 7.59 4.57
C VAL A 354 -8.30 6.18 4.70
N THR A 355 -9.48 6.06 5.29
CA THR A 355 -10.14 4.77 5.53
C THR A 355 -11.41 4.59 4.70
N ASP A 356 -11.98 5.68 4.21
CA ASP A 356 -13.21 5.66 3.42
C ASP A 356 -13.11 6.66 2.29
N TRP A 357 -13.06 6.15 1.06
CA TRP A 357 -13.04 6.96 -0.15
C TRP A 357 -14.43 7.29 -0.67
N SER A 358 -15.47 6.64 -0.15
CA SER A 358 -16.87 6.84 -0.51
C SER A 358 -17.55 7.99 0.24
N LEU A 359 -16.81 8.67 1.11
CA LEU A 359 -17.28 9.92 1.72
C LEU A 359 -17.67 10.94 0.65
N PRO A 360 -18.69 11.78 0.91
CA PRO A 360 -19.01 12.89 0.03
C PRO A 360 -17.76 13.73 -0.29
N PRO A 361 -17.63 14.29 -1.51
CA PRO A 361 -16.45 15.06 -1.90
C PRO A 361 -16.08 16.19 -0.93
N GLU A 362 -17.09 16.83 -0.32
CA GLU A 362 -16.97 17.88 0.69
C GLU A 362 -16.28 17.42 1.99
N ASP A 363 -16.41 16.14 2.33
CA ASP A 363 -15.82 15.51 3.51
C ASP A 363 -14.47 14.84 3.20
N ASN A 364 -14.06 14.84 1.93
CA ASN A 364 -12.83 14.23 1.45
C ASN A 364 -11.89 15.27 0.82
N THR A 365 -10.88 15.69 1.59
CA THR A 365 -9.84 16.64 1.17
C THR A 365 -9.07 16.24 -0.10
N TRP A 366 -9.17 14.98 -0.53
CA TRP A 366 -8.50 14.43 -1.71
C TRP A 366 -9.46 14.03 -2.83
N ALA A 367 -10.76 14.38 -2.75
CA ALA A 367 -11.77 14.03 -3.75
C ALA A 367 -11.36 14.40 -5.18
N SER A 368 -10.82 15.60 -5.38
CA SER A 368 -10.34 16.05 -6.71
C SER A 368 -9.19 15.19 -7.24
N ASN A 369 -8.31 14.70 -6.36
CA ASN A 369 -7.18 13.87 -6.77
C ASN A 369 -7.65 12.46 -7.16
N VAL A 370 -8.47 11.81 -6.34
CA VAL A 370 -9.01 10.49 -6.70
C VAL A 370 -9.95 10.55 -7.90
N THR A 371 -10.69 11.65 -8.08
CA THR A 371 -11.52 11.87 -9.30
C THR A 371 -10.68 11.87 -10.57
N ALA A 372 -9.46 12.41 -10.52
CA ALA A 372 -8.55 12.43 -11.67
C ALA A 372 -7.92 11.07 -12.00
N ILE A 373 -8.03 10.08 -11.09
CA ILE A 373 -7.42 8.75 -11.19
C ILE A 373 -8.49 7.68 -11.48
N PHE A 374 -9.62 7.74 -10.77
CA PHE A 374 -10.72 6.78 -10.84
C PHE A 374 -11.93 7.29 -11.63
N GLY A 375 -12.04 8.59 -11.89
CA GLY A 375 -13.30 9.19 -12.33
C GLY A 375 -14.16 9.67 -11.17
N PRO A 376 -15.28 10.35 -11.43
CA PRO A 376 -16.09 10.97 -10.39
C PRO A 376 -16.89 9.94 -9.59
N GLN A 377 -17.19 10.29 -8.34
CA GLN A 377 -17.83 9.40 -7.38
C GLN A 377 -19.26 8.99 -7.74
N ASP A 378 -20.00 9.84 -8.44
CA ASP A 378 -21.34 9.53 -8.94
C ASP A 378 -21.33 8.50 -10.08
N ARG A 379 -20.22 8.40 -10.80
CA ARG A 379 -19.99 7.38 -11.83
C ARG A 379 -19.62 6.03 -11.23
N ASN A 380 -18.77 6.03 -10.20
CA ASN A 380 -18.36 4.86 -9.43
C ASN A 380 -18.03 3.64 -10.32
N ASP A 381 -17.10 3.81 -11.24
CA ASP A 381 -16.79 2.79 -12.25
C ASP A 381 -16.43 1.45 -11.63
N LEU A 382 -16.74 0.38 -12.37
CA LEU A 382 -16.40 -0.98 -11.96
C LEU A 382 -14.88 -1.19 -11.98
N THR A 383 -14.40 -1.88 -10.96
CA THR A 383 -13.03 -2.36 -10.94
C THR A 383 -12.86 -3.63 -11.76
N ASN A 384 -11.63 -4.07 -11.97
CA ASN A 384 -11.31 -5.38 -12.54
C ASN A 384 -11.74 -6.57 -11.66
N GLU A 385 -12.27 -6.31 -10.47
CA GLU A 385 -12.89 -7.28 -9.57
C GLU A 385 -14.42 -7.30 -9.69
N GLY A 386 -15.00 -6.45 -10.54
CA GLY A 386 -16.44 -6.36 -10.77
C GLY A 386 -17.22 -5.61 -9.70
N VAL A 387 -16.54 -4.89 -8.81
CA VAL A 387 -17.15 -4.06 -7.74
C VAL A 387 -16.94 -2.58 -8.08
N PRO A 388 -17.87 -1.67 -7.80
CA PRO A 388 -17.64 -0.24 -7.95
C PRO A 388 -16.45 0.26 -7.10
N VAL A 389 -15.58 1.10 -7.65
CA VAL A 389 -14.30 1.48 -7.01
C VAL A 389 -14.47 2.17 -5.65
N TYR A 390 -15.42 3.09 -5.50
CA TYR A 390 -15.64 3.79 -4.24
C TYR A 390 -16.30 2.88 -3.20
N ASP A 391 -17.12 1.91 -3.61
CA ASP A 391 -17.66 0.87 -2.73
C ASP A 391 -16.58 -0.10 -2.26
N LEU A 392 -15.62 -0.41 -3.15
CA LEU A 392 -14.49 -1.29 -2.84
C LEU A 392 -13.53 -0.65 -1.82
N LEU A 393 -13.39 0.68 -1.91
CA LEU A 393 -12.49 1.50 -1.12
C LEU A 393 -13.17 2.14 0.13
N ASP A 394 -14.44 1.82 0.37
CA ASP A 394 -15.14 1.98 1.66
C ASP A 394 -14.72 0.84 2.60
N LEU A 395 -13.59 1.03 3.31
CA LEU A 395 -13.08 0.00 4.21
C LEU A 395 -13.98 -0.28 5.42
N PRO A 396 -14.69 0.69 6.04
CA PRO A 396 -15.70 0.40 7.05
C PRO A 396 -16.74 -0.63 6.57
N LYS A 397 -17.34 -0.42 5.40
CA LYS A 397 -18.32 -1.34 4.82
C LYS A 397 -17.68 -2.66 4.42
N TRP A 398 -16.50 -2.62 3.78
CA TRP A 398 -15.80 -3.83 3.37
C TRP A 398 -15.49 -4.72 4.57
N ALA A 399 -14.87 -4.17 5.62
CA ALA A 399 -14.50 -4.91 6.83
C ALA A 399 -15.73 -5.50 7.51
N ASN A 400 -16.83 -4.77 7.60
CA ASN A 400 -18.07 -5.28 8.17
C ASN A 400 -18.66 -6.47 7.38
N THR A 401 -18.55 -6.45 6.05
CA THR A 401 -19.28 -7.38 5.17
C THR A 401 -18.48 -8.60 4.73
N HIS A 402 -17.15 -8.58 4.84
CA HIS A 402 -16.25 -9.65 4.38
C HIS A 402 -15.68 -10.50 5.52
N ARG A 403 -16.57 -10.96 6.40
CA ARG A 403 -16.21 -11.83 7.54
C ARG A 403 -15.60 -13.17 7.09
N ASP A 404 -15.94 -13.62 5.88
CA ASP A 404 -15.41 -14.82 5.21
C ASP A 404 -13.93 -14.70 4.79
N ARG A 405 -13.37 -13.49 4.85
CA ARG A 405 -11.98 -13.20 4.44
C ARG A 405 -11.10 -12.94 5.64
N GLU A 406 -9.85 -13.39 5.56
CA GLU A 406 -8.84 -13.03 6.55
C GLU A 406 -8.24 -11.65 6.24
N SER A 407 -8.05 -10.86 7.30
CA SER A 407 -7.30 -9.61 7.26
C SER A 407 -5.99 -9.77 8.02
N ALA A 408 -4.97 -8.99 7.68
CA ALA A 408 -3.83 -8.80 8.57
C ALA A 408 -4.31 -8.29 9.95
N TYR A 409 -3.48 -8.45 10.98
CA TYR A 409 -3.66 -7.63 12.19
C TYR A 409 -3.33 -6.18 11.87
N LEU A 410 -4.29 -5.27 12.07
CA LEU A 410 -4.11 -3.85 11.80
C LEU A 410 -3.63 -3.10 13.05
N ASP A 411 -2.41 -2.57 13.00
CA ASP A 411 -1.89 -1.56 13.92
C ASP A 411 -2.09 -0.17 13.28
N THR A 412 -3.16 0.53 13.68
CA THR A 412 -3.62 1.74 12.97
C THR A 412 -3.72 2.95 13.89
N ALA A 413 -3.43 4.16 13.40
CA ALA A 413 -3.60 5.36 14.21
C ALA A 413 -3.71 6.66 13.43
N ASN A 414 -4.55 7.58 13.90
CA ASN A 414 -4.79 8.87 13.27
C ASN A 414 -4.76 10.02 14.31
N GLY A 415 -4.36 11.21 13.86
CA GLY A 415 -4.37 12.40 14.70
C GLY A 415 -5.74 13.10 14.64
N ILE A 416 -6.33 13.43 15.78
CA ILE A 416 -7.67 14.06 15.81
C ILE A 416 -7.65 15.53 15.33
N ILE A 417 -6.48 16.18 15.30
CA ILE A 417 -6.32 17.52 14.72
C ILE A 417 -5.61 17.51 13.36
N ASP A 418 -5.57 16.35 12.69
CA ASP A 418 -5.09 16.23 11.33
C ASP A 418 -6.02 16.99 10.36
N LEU A 419 -5.43 17.86 9.54
CA LEU A 419 -6.15 18.68 8.55
C LEU A 419 -5.90 18.20 7.13
N VAL A 420 -5.03 17.20 6.93
CA VAL A 420 -4.72 16.62 5.63
C VAL A 420 -5.56 15.37 5.41
N ILE A 421 -5.63 14.51 6.43
CA ILE A 421 -6.44 13.29 6.43
C ILE A 421 -7.52 13.45 7.51
N PRO A 422 -8.80 13.57 7.13
CA PRO A 422 -9.88 13.74 8.08
C PRO A 422 -9.96 12.57 9.08
N PHE A 423 -10.20 12.90 10.36
CA PHE A 423 -10.37 11.90 11.42
C PHE A 423 -11.79 11.31 11.47
N ALA A 424 -12.77 11.99 10.88
CA ALA A 424 -14.19 11.71 11.12
C ALA A 424 -14.60 10.26 10.82
N SER A 425 -14.16 9.69 9.70
CA SER A 425 -14.49 8.31 9.28
C SER A 425 -13.58 7.23 9.86
N VAL A 426 -12.54 7.60 10.63
CA VAL A 426 -11.57 6.63 11.14
C VAL A 426 -12.22 5.67 12.15
N PRO A 427 -13.05 6.13 13.11
CA PRO A 427 -13.72 5.21 14.03
C PRO A 427 -14.70 4.26 13.34
N ASP A 428 -15.23 4.62 12.17
CA ASP A 428 -16.15 3.75 11.44
C ASP A 428 -15.42 2.55 10.83
N LEU A 429 -14.15 2.69 10.44
CA LEU A 429 -13.31 1.55 10.08
C LEU A 429 -13.19 0.59 11.27
N TRP A 430 -12.91 1.10 12.46
CA TRP A 430 -12.71 0.27 13.64
C TRP A 430 -14.00 -0.47 14.04
N LYS A 431 -15.16 0.21 13.99
CA LYS A 431 -16.46 -0.44 14.16
C LYS A 431 -16.71 -1.51 13.09
N GLY A 432 -16.33 -1.24 11.84
CA GLY A 432 -16.41 -2.22 10.75
C GLY A 432 -15.52 -3.44 11.00
N LEU A 433 -14.32 -3.25 11.53
CA LEU A 433 -13.41 -4.33 11.92
C LEU A 433 -13.99 -5.16 13.06
N GLU A 434 -14.53 -4.53 14.11
CA GLU A 434 -15.20 -5.26 15.21
C GLU A 434 -16.40 -6.07 14.69
N ALA A 435 -17.27 -5.48 13.88
CA ALA A 435 -18.45 -6.14 13.33
C ALA A 435 -18.09 -7.29 12.36
N GLY A 436 -17.04 -7.10 11.57
CA GLY A 436 -16.46 -8.12 10.69
C GLY A 436 -15.61 -9.17 11.38
N LYS A 437 -15.38 -9.03 12.70
CA LYS A 437 -14.50 -9.89 13.50
C LYS A 437 -13.07 -9.93 12.97
N HIS A 438 -12.51 -8.79 12.61
CA HIS A 438 -11.14 -8.63 12.13
C HIS A 438 -10.19 -8.14 13.24
N PRO A 439 -8.95 -8.67 13.32
CA PRO A 439 -8.01 -8.31 14.37
C PRO A 439 -7.36 -6.94 14.14
N TYR A 440 -7.39 -6.08 15.17
CA TYR A 440 -6.73 -4.76 15.13
C TYR A 440 -6.44 -4.22 16.53
N ALA A 441 -5.52 -3.26 16.59
CA ALA A 441 -5.46 -2.27 17.65
C ALA A 441 -5.34 -0.87 17.03
N SER A 442 -5.92 0.13 17.69
CA SER A 442 -5.89 1.49 17.20
C SER A 442 -5.51 2.52 18.25
N GLY A 443 -5.00 3.66 17.81
CA GLY A 443 -4.63 4.78 18.67
C GLY A 443 -4.96 6.12 18.04
N TRP A 444 -5.22 7.12 18.88
CA TRP A 444 -5.37 8.50 18.45
C TRP A 444 -4.81 9.47 19.49
N ASP A 445 -4.38 10.64 19.02
CA ASP A 445 -3.90 11.73 19.87
C ASP A 445 -4.15 13.09 19.20
N MET A 446 -4.00 14.16 19.99
CA MET A 446 -4.11 15.57 19.58
C MET A 446 -2.89 16.06 18.80
N VAL A 447 -2.61 15.38 17.68
CA VAL A 447 -1.52 15.72 16.77
C VAL A 447 -2.03 15.96 15.36
N GLY A 448 -1.28 16.77 14.60
CA GLY A 448 -1.52 16.98 13.18
C GLY A 448 -0.77 15.97 12.29
N HIS A 449 -0.83 16.20 10.98
CA HIS A 449 -0.37 15.24 9.97
C HIS A 449 1.13 14.90 10.01
N ALA A 450 1.99 15.79 10.52
CA ALA A 450 3.45 15.58 10.53
C ALA A 450 3.93 14.61 11.63
N SER A 451 3.04 14.14 12.51
CA SER A 451 3.36 13.24 13.62
C SER A 451 3.67 11.81 13.17
N ARG A 452 4.34 11.01 14.01
CA ARG A 452 4.40 9.55 13.85
C ARG A 452 3.45 8.93 14.86
N LEU A 453 2.50 8.14 14.39
CA LEU A 453 1.50 7.48 15.22
C LEU A 453 1.41 5.99 14.87
N GLY A 454 1.14 5.18 15.88
CA GLY A 454 0.66 3.80 15.79
C GLY A 454 -0.32 3.58 16.95
N SER A 455 -0.90 2.39 17.09
CA SER A 455 -1.86 2.09 18.16
C SER A 455 -1.28 2.24 19.57
N GLY A 456 0.05 2.20 19.69
CA GLY A 456 0.73 2.09 20.97
C GLY A 456 0.55 0.72 21.64
N GLY A 457 -0.10 -0.23 20.95
CA GLY A 457 -0.42 -1.53 21.47
C GLY A 457 0.81 -2.37 21.83
N PRO A 458 0.63 -3.39 22.69
CA PRO A 458 1.72 -4.27 23.11
C PRO A 458 2.17 -5.23 21.99
N MET A 459 1.29 -5.55 21.04
CA MET A 459 1.58 -6.48 19.95
C MET A 459 2.36 -5.79 18.82
N ASP A 460 3.51 -6.35 18.47
CA ASP A 460 4.28 -5.95 17.29
C ASP A 460 3.75 -6.67 16.05
N TYR A 461 3.18 -5.90 15.12
CA TYR A 461 2.64 -6.39 13.85
C TYR A 461 3.67 -7.16 12.99
N LYS A 462 4.98 -6.97 13.21
CA LYS A 462 6.05 -7.68 12.47
C LYS A 462 6.35 -9.07 13.01
N LEU A 463 5.90 -9.37 14.23
CA LEU A 463 6.11 -10.66 14.88
C LEU A 463 4.92 -11.60 14.70
N LEU A 464 3.89 -11.16 13.99
CA LEU A 464 2.72 -11.98 13.66
C LEU A 464 3.00 -12.87 12.47
N ARG A 465 2.36 -14.04 12.48
CA ARG A 465 2.50 -15.05 11.43
C ARG A 465 1.15 -15.36 10.80
N ILE A 466 1.17 -15.69 9.52
CA ILE A 466 -0.04 -16.06 8.77
C ILE A 466 -0.56 -17.46 9.12
N ASP A 467 0.36 -18.32 9.58
CA ASP A 467 0.14 -19.72 9.95
C ASP A 467 -0.12 -19.89 11.45
N GLU A 468 -0.47 -18.81 12.14
CA GLU A 468 -0.74 -18.78 13.57
C GLU A 468 -2.05 -18.04 13.86
N MET A 469 -2.80 -18.54 14.84
CA MET A 469 -4.07 -17.94 15.25
C MET A 469 -3.86 -16.51 15.76
N THR A 470 -4.77 -15.62 15.38
CA THR A 470 -4.82 -14.23 15.86
C THR A 470 -6.22 -13.91 16.36
N PRO A 471 -6.41 -13.38 17.59
CA PRO A 471 -7.73 -13.04 18.08
C PRO A 471 -8.23 -11.71 17.47
N ALA A 472 -9.44 -11.73 16.93
CA ALA A 472 -10.22 -10.53 16.72
C ALA A 472 -10.97 -10.17 18.01
N ILE A 473 -10.86 -8.91 18.41
CA ILE A 473 -11.35 -8.42 19.70
C ILE A 473 -12.31 -7.27 19.44
N ALA A 474 -13.47 -7.31 20.10
CA ALA A 474 -14.47 -6.25 20.04
C ALA A 474 -15.01 -5.92 21.43
N ASN A 475 -15.68 -4.77 21.56
CA ASN A 475 -16.40 -4.37 22.77
C ASN A 475 -15.54 -4.41 24.05
N ALA A 476 -14.24 -4.11 23.93
CA ALA A 476 -13.32 -4.18 25.06
C ALA A 476 -13.60 -3.06 26.07
N SER A 477 -13.83 -3.39 27.34
CA SER A 477 -14.12 -2.42 28.41
C SER A 477 -12.93 -1.51 28.73
N CYS A 478 -11.72 -1.88 28.28
CA CYS A 478 -10.51 -1.06 28.38
C CYS A 478 -10.34 -0.07 27.21
N ASN A 479 -11.27 -0.03 26.25
CA ASN A 479 -11.24 0.95 25.17
C ASN A 479 -11.46 2.36 25.72
N THR A 480 -10.64 3.31 25.26
CA THR A 480 -10.87 4.72 25.59
C THR A 480 -12.18 5.20 24.92
N PRO A 481 -13.03 5.98 25.60
CA PRO A 481 -14.30 6.44 25.03
C PRO A 481 -14.10 7.28 23.76
N LEU A 482 -14.71 6.86 22.64
CA LEU A 482 -14.80 7.63 21.40
C LEU A 482 -16.10 7.24 20.69
N ARG A 483 -17.00 8.18 20.38
CA ARG A 483 -18.34 7.83 19.87
C ARG A 483 -18.45 7.85 18.34
N SER A 484 -17.95 8.91 17.71
CA SER A 484 -18.31 9.20 16.31
C SER A 484 -17.19 9.79 15.45
N GLY A 485 -15.99 10.01 15.97
CA GLY A 485 -14.92 10.69 15.21
C GLY A 485 -15.18 12.17 14.95
N PHE A 486 -16.34 12.68 15.36
CA PHE A 486 -16.72 14.08 15.27
C PHE A 486 -15.67 14.97 15.94
N ARG A 487 -15.35 16.07 15.27
CA ARG A 487 -14.47 17.10 15.80
C ARG A 487 -14.79 18.49 15.29
N ILE A 488 -14.46 19.51 16.08
CA ILE A 488 -14.30 20.89 15.64
C ILE A 488 -12.92 21.36 16.10
N TYR A 489 -12.09 21.85 15.18
CA TYR A 489 -10.77 22.41 15.52
C TYR A 489 -10.66 23.83 14.95
N SER A 490 -10.73 24.83 15.83
CA SER A 490 -10.75 26.25 15.42
C SER A 490 -10.06 27.15 16.45
N LYS A 491 -10.08 28.46 16.20
CA LYS A 491 -9.63 29.47 17.15
C LYS A 491 -10.76 29.92 18.07
N TYR A 492 -10.49 30.43 19.26
CA TYR A 492 -11.51 31.16 20.03
C TYR A 492 -11.24 32.66 19.99
N ALA A 493 -12.31 33.44 20.10
CA ALA A 493 -12.26 34.90 20.19
C ALA A 493 -11.95 35.34 21.63
N ALA A 494 -12.67 34.76 22.60
CA ALA A 494 -12.53 35.07 24.01
C ALA A 494 -12.83 33.82 24.86
N VAL A 495 -12.30 33.82 26.07
CA VAL A 495 -12.62 32.85 27.12
C VAL A 495 -12.86 33.61 28.42
N THR A 496 -13.85 33.19 29.20
CA THR A 496 -14.03 33.52 30.62
C THR A 496 -13.82 32.25 31.43
N GLU A 497 -14.00 32.28 32.76
CA GLU A 497 -13.87 31.08 33.60
C GLU A 497 -14.72 29.90 33.09
N ARG A 498 -15.90 30.15 32.52
CA ARG A 498 -16.86 29.10 32.12
C ARG A 498 -17.30 29.14 30.66
N THR A 499 -17.00 30.21 29.93
CA THR A 499 -17.50 30.40 28.56
C THR A 499 -16.36 30.54 27.58
N LEU A 500 -16.48 29.86 26.43
CA LEU A 500 -15.65 30.10 25.25
C LEU A 500 -16.52 30.70 24.15
N SER A 501 -16.04 31.77 23.52
CA SER A 501 -16.76 32.46 22.44
C SER A 501 -15.95 32.46 21.15
N ILE A 502 -16.63 32.36 20.01
CA ILE A 502 -16.09 32.53 18.66
C ILE A 502 -16.62 33.80 18.01
N GLN A 503 -15.95 34.28 16.96
CA GLN A 503 -16.53 35.34 16.13
C GLN A 503 -17.76 34.81 15.37
N PRO A 504 -18.80 35.63 15.12
CA PRO A 504 -19.87 35.26 14.21
C PRO A 504 -19.32 34.85 12.84
N GLY A 505 -19.77 33.72 12.29
CA GLY A 505 -19.28 33.22 11.01
C GLY A 505 -17.91 32.54 11.04
N GLN A 506 -17.31 32.34 12.21
CA GLN A 506 -15.94 31.83 12.28
C GLN A 506 -15.81 30.35 11.92
N LEU A 507 -16.86 29.55 12.15
CA LEU A 507 -16.86 28.12 11.82
C LEU A 507 -17.45 27.84 10.44
N LYS A 508 -17.56 28.86 9.58
CA LYS A 508 -17.96 28.65 8.19
C LYS A 508 -16.96 27.70 7.54
N ASP A 509 -17.45 26.57 7.06
CA ASP A 509 -16.68 25.77 6.14
C ASP A 509 -16.65 26.44 4.75
N SER A 510 -15.68 26.05 3.94
CA SER A 510 -15.55 26.50 2.55
C SER A 510 -16.64 25.97 1.63
N GLU A 511 -17.44 25.02 2.12
CA GLU A 511 -18.33 24.15 1.36
C GLU A 511 -19.81 24.60 1.48
N GLY A 512 -20.14 25.44 2.45
CA GLY A 512 -21.48 25.97 2.67
C GLY A 512 -22.40 25.05 3.48
N VAL A 513 -21.88 24.12 4.28
CA VAL A 513 -22.68 23.27 5.18
C VAL A 513 -23.00 24.04 6.46
N ASN A 514 -21.98 24.65 7.07
CA ASN A 514 -22.13 25.59 8.18
C ASN A 514 -22.21 27.04 7.67
N VAL A 515 -23.30 27.38 6.96
CA VAL A 515 -23.47 28.68 6.27
C VAL A 515 -23.37 29.91 7.18
N ASP A 516 -23.81 29.77 8.43
CA ASP A 516 -23.80 30.85 9.42
C ASP A 516 -22.49 30.89 10.25
N GLY A 517 -21.68 29.82 10.16
CA GLY A 517 -20.41 29.63 10.85
C GLY A 517 -20.55 29.62 12.36
N SER A 518 -21.67 29.09 12.84
CA SER A 518 -22.00 28.94 14.24
C SER A 518 -21.46 27.64 14.82
N PHE A 519 -21.49 27.50 16.15
CA PHE A 519 -21.42 26.19 16.76
C PHE A 519 -22.65 25.37 16.37
N PRO A 520 -22.49 24.11 15.93
CA PRO A 520 -23.64 23.25 15.66
C PRO A 520 -24.47 23.05 16.93
N PRO A 521 -25.77 22.72 16.78
CA PRO A 521 -26.56 22.26 17.93
C PRO A 521 -25.95 20.98 18.51
N ASP A 522 -26.37 20.63 19.73
CA ASP A 522 -26.06 19.35 20.39
C ASP A 522 -24.58 19.10 20.73
N LEU A 523 -23.85 20.14 21.13
CA LEU A 523 -22.51 19.99 21.70
C LEU A 523 -22.50 19.59 23.18
N ALA A 524 -23.65 19.61 23.86
CA ALA A 524 -23.75 19.22 25.27
C ALA A 524 -23.25 17.77 25.48
N GLY A 525 -22.44 17.57 26.53
CA GLY A 525 -21.81 16.29 26.86
C GLY A 525 -20.56 15.95 26.03
N LYS A 526 -20.21 16.74 25.00
CA LYS A 526 -18.97 16.57 24.25
C LYS A 526 -17.77 17.16 25.00
N THR A 527 -16.58 16.78 24.57
CA THR A 527 -15.32 17.17 25.21
C THR A 527 -14.73 18.40 24.53
N LEU A 528 -14.41 19.42 25.31
CA LEU A 528 -13.64 20.60 24.92
C LEU A 528 -12.20 20.48 25.41
N VAL A 529 -11.26 20.85 24.54
CA VAL A 529 -9.85 21.02 24.89
C VAL A 529 -9.37 22.39 24.43
N LEU A 530 -8.72 23.15 25.31
CA LEU A 530 -8.02 24.38 24.92
C LEU A 530 -6.60 24.05 24.46
N ALA A 531 -6.19 24.69 23.38
CA ALA A 531 -4.84 24.62 22.81
C ALA A 531 -4.32 23.17 22.62
N PRO A 532 -5.08 22.33 21.90
CA PRO A 532 -4.85 20.89 21.83
C PRO A 532 -3.43 20.55 21.36
N SER A 533 -2.76 19.68 22.12
CA SER A 533 -1.45 19.12 21.82
C SER A 533 -1.20 17.87 22.67
N PRO A 534 -0.17 17.05 22.38
CA PRO A 534 0.19 15.90 23.20
C PRO A 534 0.48 16.21 24.68
N LEU A 535 0.81 17.47 25.01
CA LEU A 535 1.10 17.89 26.38
C LEU A 535 -0.15 18.28 27.19
N VAL A 536 -1.29 18.47 26.53
CA VAL A 536 -2.53 18.89 27.22
C VAL A 536 -3.21 17.66 27.79
N THR A 537 -3.40 17.64 29.10
CA THR A 537 -4.12 16.59 29.84
C THR A 537 -5.48 17.04 30.35
N THR A 538 -5.73 18.35 30.43
CA THR A 538 -7.01 18.88 30.91
C THR A 538 -8.03 18.91 29.78
N THR A 539 -9.22 18.39 30.06
CA THR A 539 -10.39 18.41 29.20
C THR A 539 -11.58 18.99 29.97
N PHE A 540 -12.60 19.48 29.25
CA PHE A 540 -13.81 20.04 29.85
C PHE A 540 -15.05 19.42 29.22
N THR A 541 -16.10 19.17 30.00
CA THR A 541 -17.39 18.72 29.47
C THR A 541 -18.27 19.93 29.14
N ILE A 542 -18.83 19.94 27.94
CA ILE A 542 -19.70 21.02 27.46
C ILE A 542 -21.09 20.89 28.09
N ALA A 543 -21.59 21.95 28.70
CA ALA A 543 -22.95 22.02 29.26
C ALA A 543 -23.98 22.39 28.19
N GLY A 544 -23.61 23.25 27.25
CA GLY A 544 -24.46 23.69 26.16
C GLY A 544 -23.80 24.80 25.35
N ASN A 545 -24.44 25.18 24.24
CA ASN A 545 -23.95 26.22 23.36
C ASN A 545 -25.09 27.06 22.76
N THR A 546 -24.76 28.30 22.42
CA THR A 546 -25.50 29.13 21.47
C THR A 546 -24.79 29.08 20.12
N ALA A 547 -25.19 29.94 19.17
CA ALA A 547 -24.50 30.05 17.89
C ALA A 547 -23.03 30.47 18.01
N THR A 548 -22.65 31.25 19.02
CA THR A 548 -21.29 31.83 19.14
C THR A 548 -20.61 31.58 20.47
N GLU A 549 -21.32 30.99 21.44
CA GLU A 549 -20.80 30.77 22.78
C GLU A 549 -21.04 29.33 23.23
N LEU A 550 -20.09 28.81 24.00
CA LEU A 550 -20.11 27.50 24.61
C LEU A 550 -19.86 27.64 26.10
N THR A 551 -20.61 26.92 26.93
CA THR A 551 -20.43 26.89 28.39
C THR A 551 -20.02 25.50 28.84
N VAL A 552 -19.08 25.40 29.78
CA VAL A 552 -18.63 24.13 30.37
C VAL A 552 -19.30 23.83 31.71
N CYS A 553 -19.50 22.54 32.01
CA CYS A 553 -20.13 22.07 33.25
C CYS A 553 -19.33 22.50 34.49
N GLU A 554 -17.99 22.41 34.43
CA GLU A 554 -17.06 22.68 35.52
C GLU A 554 -15.65 23.02 35.00
N GLY A 555 -14.77 23.42 35.92
CA GLY A 555 -13.40 23.89 35.63
C GLY A 555 -13.31 25.40 35.37
N ASP A 556 -12.07 25.90 35.32
CA ASP A 556 -11.74 27.28 34.94
C ASP A 556 -10.95 27.28 33.62
N LEU A 557 -11.58 27.78 32.55
CA LEU A 557 -10.96 27.86 31.23
C LEU A 557 -9.79 28.87 31.18
N LEU A 558 -9.78 29.91 32.03
CA LEU A 558 -8.72 30.92 32.07
C LEU A 558 -7.41 30.39 32.64
N GLU A 559 -7.48 29.46 33.59
CA GLU A 559 -6.30 28.86 34.23
C GLU A 559 -5.54 27.87 33.32
N HIS A 560 -6.10 27.50 32.16
CA HIS A 560 -5.67 26.36 31.36
C HIS A 560 -4.99 26.72 30.02
N LEU A 561 -4.13 27.75 30.03
CA LEU A 561 -3.24 28.03 28.89
C LEU A 561 -1.99 27.10 28.93
N PRO A 562 -1.80 26.17 27.98
CA PRO A 562 -0.80 25.12 28.13
C PRO A 562 0.62 25.56 27.78
N PRO A 563 1.63 24.79 28.23
CA PRO A 563 3.04 25.03 27.92
C PRO A 563 3.34 24.91 26.42
N LEU A 564 4.36 25.63 25.96
CA LEU A 564 4.88 25.51 24.60
C LEU A 564 5.61 24.19 24.38
N THR A 565 5.36 23.56 23.23
CA THR A 565 6.07 22.35 22.80
C THR A 565 7.48 22.68 22.28
N ASN A 566 8.35 21.67 22.16
CA ASN A 566 9.66 21.84 21.52
C ASN A 566 9.53 22.31 20.06
N TRP A 567 8.47 21.88 19.35
CA TRP A 567 8.20 22.34 17.99
C TRP A 567 7.83 23.82 17.95
N ASP A 568 7.02 24.29 18.90
CA ASP A 568 6.69 25.72 19.01
C ASP A 568 7.96 26.57 19.22
N ARG A 569 8.86 26.10 20.10
CA ARG A 569 10.17 26.74 20.33
C ARG A 569 11.03 26.73 19.08
N HIS A 570 11.06 25.62 18.35
CA HIS A 570 11.79 25.50 17.08
C HIS A 570 11.25 26.46 16.01
N VAL A 571 9.94 26.52 15.82
CA VAL A 571 9.30 27.43 14.85
C VAL A 571 9.58 28.89 15.21
N LEU A 572 9.46 29.26 16.48
CA LEU A 572 9.80 30.60 16.95
C LEU A 572 11.28 30.91 16.70
N GLY A 573 12.19 29.97 16.97
CA GLY A 573 13.62 30.11 16.67
C GLY A 573 13.90 30.30 15.17
N GLN A 574 13.21 29.57 14.29
CA GLN A 574 13.31 29.78 12.84
C GLN A 574 12.80 31.16 12.41
N GLN A 575 11.73 31.64 13.04
CA GLN A 575 11.19 32.97 12.77
C GLN A 575 12.14 34.08 13.24
N ILE A 576 12.72 33.97 14.44
CA ILE A 576 13.75 34.87 14.94
C ILE A 576 14.97 34.87 14.00
N LYS A 577 15.43 33.69 13.56
CA LYS A 577 16.53 33.57 12.60
C LYS A 577 16.24 34.27 11.29
N LYS A 578 15.00 34.15 10.78
CA LYS A 578 14.56 34.82 9.56
C LYS A 578 14.49 36.33 9.74
N ASP A 579 13.95 36.80 10.86
CA ASP A 579 13.66 38.23 11.08
C ASP A 579 14.94 39.00 11.50
N GLU A 580 15.85 38.37 12.24
CA GLU A 580 17.09 38.98 12.75
C GLU A 580 18.35 38.59 11.98
N GLY A 581 18.28 37.60 11.11
CA GLY A 581 19.44 37.07 10.36
C GLY A 581 20.46 36.30 11.20
N LYS A 582 20.14 35.98 12.47
CA LYS A 582 21.01 35.23 13.40
C LYS A 582 20.24 34.19 14.20
N GLU A 583 20.87 33.06 14.47
CA GLU A 583 20.29 31.98 15.28
C GLU A 583 20.53 32.26 16.76
N ARG A 584 19.45 32.33 17.55
CA ARG A 584 19.47 32.41 19.01
C ARG A 584 18.23 31.74 19.59
N GLU A 585 18.32 31.35 20.85
CA GLU A 585 17.15 30.88 21.59
C GLU A 585 16.14 32.02 21.83
N PRO A 586 14.83 31.73 21.75
CA PRO A 586 13.79 32.70 22.11
C PRO A 586 13.86 33.08 23.60
N THR A 587 13.58 34.35 23.91
CA THR A 587 13.45 34.83 25.29
C THR A 587 12.10 34.38 25.90
N ASP A 588 12.00 34.36 27.22
CA ASP A 588 10.76 34.02 27.92
C ASP A 588 9.58 34.93 27.53
N ALA A 589 9.84 36.21 27.29
CA ALA A 589 8.82 37.15 26.84
C ALA A 589 8.31 36.83 25.42
N GLU A 590 9.20 36.45 24.50
CA GLU A 590 8.83 36.03 23.14
C GLU A 590 8.05 34.71 23.16
N LEU A 591 8.43 33.78 24.04
CA LEU A 591 7.72 32.54 24.27
C LEU A 591 6.30 32.79 24.81
N GLN A 592 6.16 33.67 25.81
CA GLN A 592 4.85 34.05 26.35
C GLN A 592 3.97 34.73 25.29
N ALA A 593 4.52 35.65 24.51
CA ALA A 593 3.80 36.31 23.42
C ALA A 593 3.37 35.31 22.33
N TYR A 594 4.27 34.40 21.93
CA TYR A 594 3.97 33.35 20.96
C TYR A 594 2.86 32.43 21.46
N ALA A 595 2.90 32.01 22.74
CA ALA A 595 1.86 31.19 23.35
C ALA A 595 0.51 31.92 23.32
N ALA A 596 0.48 33.17 23.79
CA ALA A 596 -0.73 33.99 23.85
C ALA A 596 -1.37 34.22 22.47
N GLU A 597 -0.57 34.27 21.39
CA GLU A 597 -1.08 34.45 20.03
C GLU A 597 -1.47 33.11 19.36
N LYS A 598 -0.60 32.10 19.44
CA LYS A 598 -0.70 30.87 18.63
C LYS A 598 -1.48 29.75 19.31
N LYS A 599 -1.64 29.78 20.64
CA LYS A 599 -2.40 28.79 21.41
C LYS A 599 -3.87 29.19 21.63
N LYS A 600 -4.38 30.21 20.93
CA LYS A 600 -5.82 30.53 20.93
C LYS A 600 -6.65 29.55 20.07
N ARG A 601 -6.46 28.25 20.28
CA ARG A 601 -7.18 27.20 19.55
C ARG A 601 -7.98 26.36 20.52
N PHE A 602 -9.02 25.71 20.03
CA PHE A 602 -9.76 24.71 20.77
C PHE A 602 -10.07 23.51 19.88
N LEU A 603 -10.24 22.36 20.52
CA LEU A 603 -10.78 21.14 19.94
C LEU A 603 -12.08 20.81 20.67
N ILE A 604 -13.14 20.50 19.93
CA ILE A 604 -14.29 19.78 20.43
C ILE A 604 -14.26 18.40 19.83
N CYS A 605 -14.53 17.35 20.60
CA CYS A 605 -14.64 15.98 20.10
C CYS A 605 -15.68 15.18 20.88
N ASP A 606 -16.18 14.11 20.26
CA ASP A 606 -17.19 13.24 20.86
C ASP A 606 -16.54 12.01 21.52
N GLY A 607 -16.11 12.18 22.77
CA GLY A 607 -15.30 11.22 23.52
C GLY A 607 -14.00 11.85 24.02
N GLU A 608 -13.00 11.02 24.28
CA GLU A 608 -11.68 11.47 24.73
C GLU A 608 -10.81 11.88 23.53
N PRO A 609 -10.02 12.97 23.65
CA PRO A 609 -9.23 13.52 22.56
C PRO A 609 -7.94 12.73 22.28
N ARG A 610 -7.62 11.75 23.12
CA ARG A 610 -6.54 10.78 22.97
C ARG A 610 -6.98 9.45 23.54
N GLY A 611 -6.45 8.36 23.01
CA GLY A 611 -6.80 7.04 23.52
C GLY A 611 -6.41 5.92 22.60
N THR A 612 -6.94 4.74 22.93
CA THR A 612 -6.74 3.51 22.17
C THR A 612 -7.99 2.64 22.19
N TRP A 613 -8.22 1.90 21.10
CA TRP A 613 -9.09 0.73 21.08
C TRP A 613 -8.25 -0.53 20.88
N ASN A 614 -8.54 -1.58 21.67
CA ASN A 614 -7.81 -2.84 21.75
C ASN A 614 -6.30 -2.73 22.08
N GLY A 615 -5.73 -1.52 22.21
CA GLY A 615 -4.29 -1.35 22.40
C GLY A 615 -3.78 -1.60 23.82
N HIS A 616 -4.61 -2.09 24.74
CA HIS A 616 -4.13 -2.65 26.01
C HIS A 616 -4.01 -4.18 25.97
N LEU A 617 -4.47 -4.84 24.90
CA LEU A 617 -4.61 -6.28 24.86
C LEU A 617 -3.42 -6.91 24.14
N ALA A 618 -2.76 -7.84 24.81
CA ALA A 618 -1.75 -8.71 24.24
C ALA A 618 -2.25 -10.15 24.29
N TRP A 619 -1.84 -10.98 23.35
CA TRP A 619 -1.99 -12.43 23.45
C TRP A 619 -0.63 -13.10 23.31
N SER A 620 -0.48 -14.28 23.90
CA SER A 620 0.73 -15.07 23.71
C SER A 620 0.76 -15.62 22.28
N SER A 621 1.91 -15.50 21.63
CA SER A 621 2.19 -16.09 20.33
C SER A 621 3.61 -16.66 20.32
N SER A 622 3.93 -17.50 19.34
CA SER A 622 5.23 -18.14 19.16
C SER A 622 6.43 -17.17 19.17
N LEU A 623 6.22 -15.90 18.80
CA LEU A 623 7.25 -14.86 18.77
C LEU A 623 7.06 -13.74 19.80
N GLN A 624 5.96 -13.76 20.55
CA GLN A 624 5.64 -12.79 21.60
C GLN A 624 5.10 -13.51 22.84
N ASN A 625 5.82 -14.56 23.23
CA ASN A 625 5.43 -15.43 24.33
C ASN A 625 5.44 -14.69 25.68
N PHE A 626 4.50 -14.98 26.59
CA PHE A 626 4.51 -14.33 27.90
C PHE A 626 5.54 -14.95 28.83
N ASP A 627 5.82 -16.24 28.67
CA ASP A 627 6.94 -16.92 29.31
C ASP A 627 7.78 -17.71 28.29
N PRO A 628 8.93 -17.17 27.85
CA PRO A 628 9.78 -17.84 26.85
C PRO A 628 10.45 -19.12 27.35
N GLN A 629 10.31 -19.48 28.63
CA GLN A 629 10.84 -20.72 29.21
C GLN A 629 9.76 -21.79 29.39
N ALA A 630 8.50 -21.44 29.15
CA ALA A 630 7.33 -22.31 29.29
C ALA A 630 6.68 -22.53 27.90
N THR A 631 5.86 -23.57 27.80
CA THR A 631 5.02 -23.84 26.61
C THR A 631 3.54 -23.81 26.96
N GLU A 632 3.22 -23.64 28.23
CA GLU A 632 1.87 -23.74 28.78
C GLU A 632 1.00 -22.53 28.40
N ASP A 633 1.60 -21.38 28.11
CA ASP A 633 0.92 -20.20 27.58
C ASP A 633 0.85 -20.16 26.06
N ASP A 634 1.57 -21.04 25.36
CA ASP A 634 1.56 -21.16 23.90
C ASP A 634 0.13 -21.41 23.36
N ILE A 635 -0.05 -21.02 22.09
CA ILE A 635 -1.24 -21.33 21.32
C ILE A 635 -1.30 -22.84 21.08
N VAL A 636 -2.40 -23.45 21.49
CA VAL A 636 -2.78 -24.81 21.11
C VAL A 636 -3.81 -24.69 20.00
N ASP A 637 -3.51 -25.19 18.80
CA ASP A 637 -4.44 -25.21 17.66
C ASP A 637 -4.53 -26.64 17.12
N GLU A 638 -5.46 -27.40 17.68
CA GLU A 638 -5.73 -28.80 17.36
C GLU A 638 -7.17 -28.96 16.83
N PRO A 639 -7.49 -30.01 16.06
CA PRO A 639 -8.81 -30.18 15.45
C PRO A 639 -9.98 -30.14 16.45
N LYS A 640 -9.73 -30.52 17.72
CA LYS A 640 -10.73 -30.58 18.79
C LYS A 640 -10.41 -29.70 19.99
N ARG A 641 -9.42 -28.81 19.86
CA ARG A 641 -9.01 -27.95 20.97
C ARG A 641 -8.29 -26.71 20.45
N LEU A 642 -8.77 -25.55 20.86
CA LEU A 642 -8.03 -24.29 20.73
C LEU A 642 -7.79 -23.70 22.12
N ALA A 643 -6.57 -23.25 22.42
CA ALA A 643 -6.29 -22.54 23.66
C ALA A 643 -5.19 -21.49 23.50
N PHE A 644 -5.32 -20.34 24.14
CA PHE A 644 -4.31 -19.28 24.13
C PHE A 644 -4.53 -18.29 25.29
N CYS A 645 -3.46 -17.60 25.69
CA CYS A 645 -3.50 -16.60 26.76
C CYS A 645 -3.67 -15.18 26.21
N ILE A 646 -4.45 -14.36 26.91
CA ILE A 646 -4.64 -12.93 26.65
C ILE A 646 -4.42 -12.17 27.96
N ARG A 647 -3.71 -11.04 27.92
CA ARG A 647 -3.48 -10.20 29.11
C ARG A 647 -3.58 -8.71 28.80
N LEU A 648 -3.91 -7.94 29.83
CA LEU A 648 -3.76 -6.49 29.80
C LEU A 648 -2.30 -6.09 29.95
N GLN A 649 -1.85 -5.16 29.11
CA GLN A 649 -0.53 -4.57 29.15
C GLN A 649 -0.60 -3.06 28.98
N LYS A 650 0.53 -2.42 29.34
CA LYS A 650 0.75 -1.00 29.12
C LYS A 650 0.71 -0.65 27.65
N ASN A 651 -0.17 0.27 27.28
CA ASN A 651 -0.16 0.93 25.99
C ASN A 651 0.89 2.05 26.01
N ARG A 652 1.67 2.20 24.93
CA ARG A 652 2.74 3.21 24.84
C ARG A 652 2.23 4.65 24.75
N LEU A 653 0.98 4.86 24.32
CA LEU A 653 0.32 6.16 24.21
C LEU A 653 -0.60 6.45 25.40
N ALA A 654 -1.48 5.49 25.74
CA ALA A 654 -2.50 5.65 26.77
C ALA A 654 -2.02 5.30 28.20
N GLY A 655 -0.84 4.66 28.33
CA GLY A 655 -0.32 4.24 29.64
C GLY A 655 -0.87 2.89 30.07
N ASP A 656 -0.94 2.68 31.39
CA ASP A 656 -1.48 1.44 31.97
C ASP A 656 -3.01 1.46 31.90
N CYS A 657 -3.63 0.28 31.72
CA CYS A 657 -5.08 0.17 31.86
C CYS A 657 -5.46 0.56 33.30
N PRO A 658 -6.45 1.45 33.51
CA PRO A 658 -6.80 1.91 34.86
C PRO A 658 -7.29 0.78 35.77
N GLU A 659 -8.03 -0.19 35.20
CA GLU A 659 -8.62 -1.31 35.91
C GLU A 659 -7.70 -2.53 35.91
N ASP A 660 -7.83 -3.37 36.94
CA ASP A 660 -7.05 -4.60 37.09
C ASP A 660 -7.48 -5.70 36.11
N THR A 661 -8.73 -5.60 35.64
CA THR A 661 -9.37 -6.52 34.70
C THR A 661 -10.20 -5.77 33.68
N ALA A 662 -10.36 -6.35 32.49
CA ALA A 662 -11.26 -5.87 31.45
C ALA A 662 -12.14 -7.03 30.93
N THR A 663 -13.23 -6.70 30.26
CA THR A 663 -14.00 -7.65 29.45
C THR A 663 -13.85 -7.33 27.97
N ALA A 664 -13.89 -8.34 27.11
CA ALA A 664 -13.97 -8.14 25.66
C ALA A 664 -14.63 -9.34 24.98
N ASP A 665 -15.17 -9.13 23.79
CA ASP A 665 -15.64 -10.21 22.94
C ASP A 665 -14.46 -10.75 22.13
N ILE A 666 -14.20 -12.06 22.20
CA ILE A 666 -13.04 -12.70 21.59
C ILE A 666 -13.48 -13.65 20.49
N THR A 667 -12.99 -13.44 19.27
CA THR A 667 -13.17 -14.35 18.13
C THR A 667 -11.81 -14.80 17.61
N PRO A 668 -11.42 -16.08 17.77
CA PRO A 668 -10.20 -16.58 17.14
C PRO A 668 -10.30 -16.54 15.61
N ARG A 669 -9.25 -16.05 14.94
CA ARG A 669 -9.10 -16.00 13.48
C ARG A 669 -7.82 -16.72 13.08
N ARG A 670 -7.69 -17.12 11.81
CA ARG A 670 -6.49 -17.84 11.31
C ARG A 670 -6.19 -19.15 12.05
N CYS A 671 -7.23 -19.84 12.51
CA CYS A 671 -7.07 -21.16 13.10
C CYS A 671 -6.68 -22.16 12.01
N GLN A 672 -5.60 -22.90 12.23
CA GLN A 672 -5.04 -23.84 11.28
C GLN A 672 -5.79 -25.16 11.32
N GLN A 673 -6.02 -25.71 12.51
CA GLN A 673 -6.64 -27.03 12.70
C GLN A 673 -8.03 -26.93 13.34
N PHE A 674 -8.21 -26.03 14.31
CA PHE A 674 -9.51 -25.79 14.95
C PHE A 674 -10.45 -25.06 14.00
N ARG A 675 -11.31 -25.82 13.30
CA ARG A 675 -12.24 -25.29 12.29
C ARG A 675 -13.66 -25.79 12.54
N PRO A 676 -14.39 -25.22 13.52
CA PRO A 676 -15.78 -25.56 13.78
C PRO A 676 -16.64 -25.35 12.52
N ARG A 677 -17.59 -26.25 12.30
CA ARG A 677 -18.58 -26.09 11.23
C ARG A 677 -19.60 -25.02 11.60
N PRO A 678 -20.21 -24.34 10.62
CA PRO A 678 -21.34 -23.45 10.89
C PRO A 678 -22.41 -24.12 11.76
N GLY A 679 -22.80 -23.44 12.84
CA GLY A 679 -23.76 -23.92 13.84
C GLY A 679 -23.22 -24.95 14.84
N GLU A 680 -21.96 -25.40 14.71
CA GLU A 680 -21.35 -26.31 15.68
C GLU A 680 -21.24 -25.65 17.05
N VAL A 681 -21.66 -26.37 18.08
CA VAL A 681 -21.59 -25.91 19.47
C VAL A 681 -20.20 -26.18 20.00
N VAL A 682 -19.59 -25.14 20.55
CA VAL A 682 -18.26 -25.16 21.14
C VAL A 682 -18.38 -24.77 22.59
N ARG A 683 -17.89 -25.63 23.48
CA ARG A 683 -17.70 -25.31 24.89
C ARG A 683 -16.48 -24.40 25.03
N TRP A 684 -16.61 -23.38 25.87
CA TRP A 684 -15.53 -22.47 26.20
C TRP A 684 -15.27 -22.41 27.71
N GLU A 685 -14.02 -22.17 28.08
CA GLU A 685 -13.58 -21.96 29.46
C GLU A 685 -12.66 -20.74 29.54
N ASN A 686 -12.76 -19.99 30.65
CA ASN A 686 -11.86 -18.90 31.00
C ASN A 686 -11.09 -19.29 32.27
N TRP A 687 -9.77 -19.39 32.14
CA TRP A 687 -8.86 -19.70 33.24
C TRP A 687 -8.05 -18.46 33.60
N ASP A 688 -8.16 -18.00 34.84
CA ASP A 688 -7.26 -16.99 35.42
C ASP A 688 -5.88 -17.61 35.66
N CYS A 689 -4.88 -17.05 34.99
CA CYS A 689 -3.48 -17.44 35.02
C CYS A 689 -2.60 -16.36 35.69
N ALA A 690 -3.16 -15.57 36.62
CA ALA A 690 -2.41 -14.66 37.48
C ALA A 690 -1.28 -15.38 38.24
N ASN A 691 -1.56 -16.59 38.73
CA ASN A 691 -0.54 -17.58 39.12
C ASN A 691 -0.52 -18.69 38.06
N SER A 692 0.46 -18.65 37.17
CA SER A 692 0.59 -19.62 36.06
C SER A 692 0.79 -21.06 36.51
N THR A 693 1.29 -21.29 37.73
CA THR A 693 1.49 -22.63 38.30
C THR A 693 0.22 -23.23 38.91
N GLU A 694 -0.80 -22.41 39.17
CA GLU A 694 -2.07 -22.82 39.78
C GLU A 694 -3.24 -22.05 39.12
N PRO A 695 -3.50 -22.28 37.82
CA PRO A 695 -4.55 -21.57 37.10
C PRO A 695 -5.94 -21.93 37.64
N LYS A 696 -6.85 -20.96 37.67
CA LYS A 696 -8.19 -21.13 38.23
C LYS A 696 -9.25 -20.88 37.16
N LYS A 697 -10.13 -21.85 36.92
CA LYS A 697 -11.29 -21.64 36.05
C LYS A 697 -12.26 -20.67 36.72
N ILE A 698 -12.52 -19.53 36.07
CA ILE A 698 -13.39 -18.46 36.59
C ILE A 698 -14.72 -18.36 35.85
N ALA A 699 -14.80 -18.88 34.62
CA ALA A 699 -16.03 -18.93 33.85
C ALA A 699 -15.99 -20.07 32.82
N GLU A 700 -17.16 -20.52 32.38
CA GLU A 700 -17.33 -21.45 31.27
C GLU A 700 -18.72 -21.29 30.66
N GLY A 701 -18.89 -21.79 29.43
CA GLY A 701 -20.17 -21.78 28.75
C GLY A 701 -20.12 -22.46 27.40
N ILE A 702 -21.11 -22.19 26.57
CA ILE A 702 -21.20 -22.67 25.18
C ILE A 702 -21.37 -21.48 24.23
N ALA A 703 -20.85 -21.63 23.02
CA ALA A 703 -21.04 -20.69 21.92
C ALA A 703 -21.22 -21.48 20.62
N ALA A 704 -22.14 -21.03 19.76
CA ALA A 704 -22.30 -21.61 18.43
C ALA A 704 -21.39 -20.89 17.44
N ALA A 705 -20.74 -21.64 16.55
CA ALA A 705 -20.04 -21.07 15.40
C ALA A 705 -21.06 -20.41 14.44
N ASP A 706 -20.72 -19.23 13.93
CA ASP A 706 -21.57 -18.53 12.96
C ASP A 706 -21.51 -19.16 11.56
N ASP A 707 -22.18 -18.56 10.57
CA ASP A 707 -22.23 -19.06 9.20
C ASP A 707 -20.85 -19.18 8.52
N ASN A 708 -19.81 -18.54 9.07
CA ASN A 708 -18.43 -18.63 8.60
C ASN A 708 -17.57 -19.60 9.45
N GLY A 709 -18.18 -20.32 10.40
CA GLY A 709 -17.47 -21.21 11.32
C GLY A 709 -16.73 -20.46 12.44
N LEU A 710 -17.00 -19.16 12.63
CA LEU A 710 -16.32 -18.35 13.64
C LEU A 710 -17.04 -18.40 14.98
N VAL A 711 -16.31 -18.70 16.05
CA VAL A 711 -16.82 -18.76 17.43
C VAL A 711 -16.45 -17.47 18.16
N THR A 712 -17.45 -16.77 18.69
CA THR A 712 -17.25 -15.53 19.46
C THR A 712 -17.64 -15.77 20.92
N ILE A 713 -16.72 -15.50 21.83
CA ILE A 713 -16.94 -15.59 23.27
C ILE A 713 -17.21 -14.18 23.80
N PRO A 714 -18.46 -13.85 24.19
CA PRO A 714 -18.79 -12.51 24.65
C PRO A 714 -18.29 -12.26 26.07
N GLN A 715 -17.90 -11.02 26.36
CA GLN A 715 -17.54 -10.56 27.71
C GLN A 715 -16.50 -11.45 28.44
N PHE A 716 -15.51 -11.94 27.70
CA PHE A 716 -14.40 -12.71 28.25
C PHE A 716 -13.57 -11.83 29.19
N VAL A 717 -13.39 -12.25 30.44
CA VAL A 717 -12.62 -11.54 31.47
C VAL A 717 -11.12 -11.72 31.22
N ILE A 718 -10.37 -10.61 31.29
CA ILE A 718 -8.93 -10.53 30.99
C ILE A 718 -8.23 -9.75 32.10
N GLY A 719 -7.24 -10.34 32.75
CA GLY A 719 -6.43 -9.76 33.81
C GLY A 719 -5.07 -9.25 33.33
N LYS A 720 -4.39 -8.49 34.20
CA LYS A 720 -3.07 -7.89 33.92
C LYS A 720 -1.86 -8.66 34.46
N THR A 721 -2.07 -9.61 35.39
CA THR A 721 -0.99 -10.33 36.11
C THR A 721 -0.67 -11.67 35.48
N GLY A 722 0.58 -12.14 35.62
CA GLY A 722 1.00 -13.45 35.10
C GLY A 722 0.79 -13.55 33.58
N TRP A 723 0.11 -14.61 33.16
CA TRP A 723 -0.28 -14.82 31.76
C TRP A 723 -1.64 -14.20 31.41
N GLY A 724 -2.27 -13.47 32.33
CA GLY A 724 -3.63 -12.96 32.19
C GLY A 724 -4.64 -14.09 32.28
N ASN A 725 -5.42 -14.29 31.23
CA ASN A 725 -6.45 -15.32 31.16
C ASN A 725 -6.26 -16.22 29.95
N ARG A 726 -6.44 -17.52 30.14
CA ARG A 726 -6.39 -18.53 29.07
C ARG A 726 -7.80 -18.89 28.63
N LEU A 727 -8.10 -18.62 27.35
CA LEU A 727 -9.31 -19.11 26.70
C LEU A 727 -9.05 -20.54 26.24
N VAL A 728 -9.98 -21.45 26.52
CA VAL A 728 -9.97 -22.82 26.00
C VAL A 728 -11.29 -23.09 25.29
N LEU A 729 -11.22 -23.62 24.07
CA LEU A 729 -12.37 -23.98 23.23
C LEU A 729 -12.29 -25.47 22.86
N THR A 730 -13.40 -26.18 23.00
CA THR A 730 -13.52 -27.60 22.64
C THR A 730 -14.88 -27.85 21.97
N PRO A 731 -14.95 -28.47 20.78
CA PRO A 731 -16.22 -28.83 20.16
C PRO A 731 -16.95 -29.86 21.04
N GLU A 732 -18.28 -29.79 21.09
CA GLU A 732 -19.11 -30.76 21.81
C GLU A 732 -19.28 -32.10 21.06
#